data_AF-A0A9P1MSS8-F1
#
_entry.id   AF-A0A9P1MSS8-F1
#
_cell.length_a   1.000
_cell.length_b   1.000
_cell.length_c   1.000
_cell.angle_alpha   90.00
_cell.angle_beta   90.00
_cell.angle_gamma   90.00
#
_symmetry.space_group_name_H-M   'P 1'
#
loop_
_entity.id
_entity.type
_entity.pdbx_description
1 polymer ?
#
loop_
_entity_poly.entity_id
_entity_poly.type
_entity_poly.pdbx_seq_one_letter_code
_entity_poly.pdbx_strand_id
1 'polypeptide(L)'
;MFETVFKTEDKQKWYWCSFCALKKCKKSIFMKLLIFCLLAVYLAQCQELHSLLDLCLNPPSTPTSISDKILPENVYKISGSISDYIKATTSLLVESSDEDYRVLERILQDKTKERWIQELKGNQKHFYVNATGGSCIGNAPKPQIISNPNFISIIGNDTSSYYSIIQGFLNSAKTHTGFLINGSQEIIGGLITNKWVSCQKSGNSSFVVEIRYSGDKSIAPVFSSNPMIFSIRLVELADFNSTTPIAHISIEMDRYDLPVGNEAIIEHGIRCTNLNDSTMLPLNPISEFSGVLNYFDHATNKSQILNVLYSKSQNVFSFSGEKNFELGVSLVKAAPLYFRNRTNYVLHDFKHGYEFTMSDDSCTSFSTLSAVTSDVLKDNNTFITLKPFEIIIVDQTLRFDEYQSEINWLGRKIRNFRAYHLTEETIHEVKIDAETLEIIELAVFHEGTRHLGITVTIQRTSEIKVDLARLSNCYENGQYSNNTCVVDLKNKNVTDLKNVGLTALNEAVVESISKNVAPVIPYRILVFWTQTADGGLQTMLRISDKTSVPPANTTFYNITTELATEDLWKLVNQTIFDEKLPLEILKNDGAKEEWVFNAKSVTLYPSPNTPSDFLGYTGGAMFVLAIFCLLIGVSIGAAGVFVATRRQRISTLAYQVFE
;
A
#
# COMPACT_ATOMS: atom_id res chain seq x y z
N MET A 1 3.51 -16.23 -34.82
CA MET A 1 2.30 -16.89 -35.34
C MET A 1 1.90 -16.11 -36.58
N PHE A 2 2.15 -16.74 -37.73
CA PHE A 2 2.05 -16.31 -39.13
C PHE A 2 2.83 -15.08 -39.64
N GLU A 3 3.68 -15.43 -40.59
CA GLU A 3 4.61 -14.70 -41.43
C GLU A 3 4.16 -14.95 -42.88
N THR A 4 4.44 -13.99 -43.79
CA THR A 4 4.55 -14.11 -45.27
C THR A 4 3.39 -14.66 -46.14
N VAL A 5 3.12 -14.01 -47.29
CA VAL A 5 3.24 -14.55 -48.67
C VAL A 5 3.09 -13.41 -49.71
N PHE A 6 3.99 -13.42 -50.69
CA PHE A 6 4.08 -12.60 -51.91
C PHE A 6 3.28 -13.19 -53.09
N LYS A 7 2.82 -12.30 -53.99
CA LYS A 7 2.68 -12.40 -55.48
C LYS A 7 2.01 -13.62 -56.17
N THR A 8 1.10 -13.31 -57.11
CA THR A 8 1.03 -13.79 -58.52
C THR A 8 -0.13 -13.05 -59.24
N GLU A 9 0.15 -12.17 -60.21
CA GLU A 9 -0.14 -12.28 -61.66
C GLU A 9 -1.39 -13.10 -62.07
N ASP A 10 -2.38 -12.46 -62.74
CA ASP A 10 -2.71 -12.80 -64.15
C ASP A 10 -3.62 -11.78 -64.89
N LYS A 11 -3.48 -11.77 -66.23
CA LYS A 11 -4.09 -10.86 -67.23
C LYS A 11 -5.38 -11.45 -67.87
N GLN A 12 -6.34 -10.60 -68.29
CA GLN A 12 -6.78 -10.41 -69.72
C GLN A 12 -8.17 -9.75 -69.90
N LYS A 13 -8.18 -8.67 -70.72
CA LYS A 13 -9.08 -8.24 -71.85
C LYS A 13 -10.62 -8.35 -71.69
N TRP A 14 -11.51 -7.47 -72.19
CA TRP A 14 -11.71 -6.77 -73.50
C TRP A 14 -12.64 -5.54 -73.24
N TYR A 15 -12.70 -4.44 -74.00
CA TYR A 15 -13.05 -4.28 -75.42
C TYR A 15 -12.67 -2.89 -75.97
N TRP A 16 -12.37 -2.85 -77.27
CA TRP A 16 -12.26 -1.69 -78.15
C TRP A 16 -13.36 -1.80 -79.24
N CYS A 17 -13.92 -0.67 -79.69
CA CYS A 17 -14.45 -0.40 -81.03
C CYS A 17 -14.61 1.13 -81.15
N SER A 18 -13.74 1.87 -81.85
CA SER A 18 -13.65 2.09 -83.31
C SER A 18 -14.76 2.96 -83.91
N PHE A 19 -14.41 4.15 -84.40
CA PHE A 19 -14.77 4.58 -85.77
C PHE A 19 -13.79 5.64 -86.28
N CYS A 20 -13.39 5.48 -87.54
CA CYS A 20 -12.45 6.31 -88.27
C CYS A 20 -13.13 6.93 -89.51
N ALA A 21 -12.54 8.02 -89.99
CA ALA A 21 -12.59 8.59 -91.35
C ALA A 21 -13.64 9.66 -91.71
N LEU A 22 -13.17 10.91 -91.88
CA LEU A 22 -13.46 11.70 -93.10
C LEU A 22 -12.42 12.81 -93.37
N LYS A 23 -11.76 12.61 -94.52
CA LYS A 23 -10.97 13.47 -95.44
C LYS A 23 -10.74 14.97 -95.16
N LYS A 24 -9.46 15.35 -95.37
CA LYS A 24 -8.89 16.53 -96.07
C LYS A 24 -9.83 17.75 -96.26
N CYS A 25 -9.53 18.86 -95.56
CA CYS A 25 -9.38 20.19 -96.17
C CYS A 25 -8.85 21.25 -95.17
N LYS A 26 -7.84 22.01 -95.58
CA LYS A 26 -7.35 23.32 -95.07
C LYS A 26 -7.69 23.67 -93.60
N LYS A 27 -6.87 23.27 -92.62
CA LYS A 27 -6.93 23.80 -91.23
C LYS A 27 -5.56 23.94 -90.55
N SER A 28 -4.54 24.46 -91.25
CA SER A 28 -3.26 24.80 -90.58
C SER A 28 -3.35 26.06 -89.70
N ILE A 29 -4.33 26.94 -89.94
CA ILE A 29 -4.52 28.16 -89.13
C ILE A 29 -5.46 27.88 -87.95
N PHE A 30 -6.52 27.09 -88.16
CA PHE A 30 -7.50 26.78 -87.10
C PHE A 30 -6.92 25.90 -85.99
N MET A 31 -6.01 24.97 -86.30
CA MET A 31 -5.36 24.12 -85.30
C MET A 31 -4.32 24.89 -84.48
N LYS A 32 -3.62 25.85 -85.08
CA LYS A 32 -2.74 26.78 -84.35
C LYS A 32 -3.55 27.73 -83.46
N LEU A 33 -4.70 28.24 -83.94
CA LEU A 33 -5.59 29.07 -83.14
C LEU A 33 -6.21 28.28 -81.97
N LEU A 34 -6.60 27.02 -82.18
CA LEU A 34 -7.17 26.17 -81.13
C LEU A 34 -6.12 25.82 -80.07
N ILE A 35 -4.87 25.54 -80.48
CA ILE A 35 -3.76 25.32 -79.55
C ILE A 35 -3.41 26.61 -78.81
N PHE A 36 -3.44 27.78 -79.47
CA PHE A 36 -3.20 29.08 -78.81
C PHE A 36 -4.32 29.45 -77.85
N CYS A 37 -5.59 29.17 -78.20
CA CYS A 37 -6.73 29.36 -77.29
C CYS A 37 -6.70 28.37 -76.14
N LEU A 38 -6.31 27.11 -76.36
CA LEU A 38 -6.12 26.14 -75.28
C LEU A 38 -4.93 26.52 -74.40
N LEU A 39 -3.81 26.99 -74.95
CA LEU A 39 -2.69 27.52 -74.17
C LEU A 39 -3.07 28.80 -73.41
N ALA A 40 -3.84 29.70 -74.01
CA ALA A 40 -4.29 30.93 -73.37
C ALA A 40 -5.34 30.65 -72.28
N VAL A 41 -6.19 29.63 -72.45
CA VAL A 41 -7.10 29.15 -71.41
C VAL A 41 -6.34 28.40 -70.31
N TYR A 42 -5.28 27.64 -70.65
CA TYR A 42 -4.41 26.98 -69.68
C TYR A 42 -3.54 27.98 -68.90
N LEU A 43 -3.05 29.04 -69.57
CA LEU A 43 -2.32 30.15 -68.96
C LEU A 43 -3.24 31.07 -68.15
N ALA A 44 -4.51 31.24 -68.55
CA ALA A 44 -5.51 31.96 -67.77
C ALA A 44 -6.07 31.12 -66.60
N GLN A 45 -5.87 29.80 -66.60
CA GLN A 45 -6.21 28.89 -65.50
C GLN A 45 -5.01 28.52 -64.62
N CYS A 46 -3.81 29.01 -64.92
CA CYS A 46 -2.78 29.23 -63.90
C CYS A 46 -3.30 30.36 -62.99
N GLN A 47 -4.20 30.01 -62.07
CA GLN A 47 -4.53 30.87 -60.94
C GLN A 47 -3.22 31.30 -60.31
N GLU A 48 -3.05 32.62 -60.17
CA GLU A 48 -1.91 33.26 -59.54
C GLU A 48 -1.69 32.65 -58.16
N LEU A 49 -0.75 31.69 -58.07
CA LEU A 49 -0.23 31.25 -56.79
C LEU A 49 0.71 32.37 -56.32
N HIS A 50 0.13 33.45 -55.81
CA HIS A 50 0.90 34.56 -55.23
C HIS A 50 1.78 34.01 -54.10
N SER A 51 3.05 34.41 -54.06
CA SER A 51 3.89 34.06 -52.92
C SER A 51 3.27 34.66 -51.65
N LEU A 52 3.47 34.02 -50.50
CA LEU A 52 2.98 34.53 -49.21
C LEU A 52 3.45 35.97 -48.95
N LEU A 53 4.65 36.31 -49.43
CA LEU A 53 5.23 37.64 -49.32
C LEU A 53 4.48 38.65 -50.19
N ASP A 54 4.12 38.29 -51.43
CA ASP A 54 3.29 39.13 -52.31
C ASP A 54 1.90 39.39 -51.72
N LEU A 55 1.31 38.39 -51.08
CA LEU A 55 0.05 38.53 -50.35
C LEU A 55 0.17 39.45 -49.13
N CYS A 56 1.32 39.47 -48.45
CA CYS A 56 1.55 40.40 -47.34
C CYS A 56 1.83 41.84 -47.80
N LEU A 57 2.38 42.02 -49.00
CA LEU A 57 2.55 43.33 -49.62
C LEU A 57 1.21 43.90 -50.11
N ASN A 58 0.32 43.03 -50.61
CA ASN A 58 -0.99 43.38 -51.16
C ASN A 58 -2.10 42.52 -50.53
N PRO A 59 -2.49 42.76 -49.26
CA PRO A 59 -3.44 41.93 -48.56
C PRO A 59 -4.85 41.98 -49.20
N PRO A 60 -5.56 40.83 -49.27
CA PRO A 60 -6.94 40.79 -49.72
C PRO A 60 -7.86 41.71 -48.90
N SER A 61 -8.87 42.29 -49.54
CA SER A 61 -9.78 43.27 -48.94
C SER A 61 -10.82 42.68 -47.97
N THR A 62 -10.94 41.35 -47.87
CA THR A 62 -11.92 40.67 -47.00
C THR A 62 -11.22 39.98 -45.82
N PRO A 63 -11.10 40.67 -44.66
CA PRO A 63 -10.57 40.03 -43.46
C PRO A 63 -11.48 38.89 -43.03
N THR A 64 -10.88 37.77 -42.65
CA THR A 64 -11.58 36.59 -42.15
C THR A 64 -11.10 36.29 -40.74
N SER A 65 -12.03 36.30 -39.78
CA SER A 65 -11.76 35.91 -38.41
C SER A 65 -11.61 34.40 -38.30
N ILE A 66 -10.65 33.95 -37.50
CA ILE A 66 -10.51 32.54 -37.15
C ILE A 66 -11.46 32.18 -36.00
N SER A 67 -11.99 30.96 -35.98
CA SER A 67 -12.98 30.53 -34.97
C SER A 67 -12.32 30.29 -33.62
N ASP A 68 -12.90 30.80 -32.54
CA ASP A 68 -12.46 30.53 -31.16
C ASP A 68 -12.61 29.05 -30.77
N LYS A 69 -13.41 28.26 -31.52
CA LYS A 69 -13.59 26.81 -31.32
C LYS A 69 -12.34 25.97 -31.63
N ILE A 70 -11.30 26.59 -32.17
CA ILE A 70 -10.02 25.95 -32.45
C ILE A 70 -9.26 25.60 -31.17
N LEU A 71 -9.56 26.30 -30.07
CA LEU A 71 -8.94 26.02 -28.79
C LEU A 71 -9.31 24.60 -28.35
N PRO A 72 -8.34 23.78 -27.91
CA PRO A 72 -8.63 22.44 -27.41
C PRO A 72 -9.65 22.48 -26.26
N GLU A 73 -10.49 21.45 -26.17
CA GLU A 73 -11.41 21.25 -25.04
C GLU A 73 -10.65 21.05 -23.72
N ASN A 74 -11.34 20.84 -22.60
CA ASN A 74 -10.67 20.68 -21.30
C ASN A 74 -9.85 19.38 -21.20
N VAL A 75 -10.29 18.31 -21.88
CA VAL A 75 -9.61 17.02 -21.90
C VAL A 75 -9.10 16.75 -23.31
N TYR A 76 -7.77 16.67 -23.46
CA TYR A 76 -7.15 16.47 -24.77
C TYR A 76 -5.74 15.89 -24.63
N LYS A 77 -5.25 15.32 -25.73
CA LYS A 77 -3.85 14.99 -25.93
C LYS A 77 -3.43 15.35 -27.34
N ILE A 78 -2.38 16.16 -27.47
CA ILE A 78 -1.83 16.65 -28.74
C ILE A 78 -0.37 16.26 -28.79
N SER A 79 0.08 15.61 -29.87
CA SER A 79 1.50 15.41 -30.12
C SER A 79 1.91 15.98 -31.46
N GLY A 80 3.12 16.53 -31.50
CA GLY A 80 3.62 17.19 -32.68
C GLY A 80 5.09 17.57 -32.54
N SER A 81 5.55 18.44 -33.42
CA SER A 81 6.94 18.92 -33.44
C SER A 81 7.00 20.43 -33.43
N ILE A 82 8.06 20.96 -32.83
CA ILE A 82 8.46 22.36 -32.98
C ILE A 82 9.82 22.41 -33.63
N SER A 83 9.96 23.25 -34.66
CA SER A 83 11.21 23.44 -35.40
C SER A 83 11.56 24.92 -35.47
N ASP A 84 12.77 25.27 -35.05
CA ASP A 84 13.39 26.57 -35.30
C ASP A 84 14.34 26.41 -36.48
N TYR A 85 13.94 26.91 -37.64
CA TYR A 85 14.70 26.77 -38.88
C TYR A 85 15.97 27.60 -38.90
N ILE A 86 16.05 28.67 -38.11
CA ILE A 86 17.26 29.50 -38.02
C ILE A 86 18.30 28.82 -37.14
N LYS A 87 17.87 28.23 -36.03
CA LYS A 87 18.76 27.47 -35.13
C LYS A 87 18.99 26.01 -35.56
N ALA A 88 18.27 25.55 -36.58
CA ALA A 88 18.26 24.15 -37.03
C ALA A 88 17.95 23.14 -35.92
N THR A 89 17.09 23.52 -34.97
CA THR A 89 16.67 22.66 -33.87
C THR A 89 15.25 22.18 -34.08
N THR A 90 14.99 20.91 -33.76
CA THR A 90 13.65 20.35 -33.71
C THR A 90 13.47 19.53 -32.44
N SER A 91 12.29 19.59 -31.84
CA SER A 91 11.92 18.78 -30.70
C SER A 91 10.49 18.28 -30.84
N LEU A 92 10.24 17.05 -30.40
CA LEU A 92 8.88 16.53 -30.27
C LEU A 92 8.26 17.14 -29.01
N LEU A 93 6.99 17.52 -29.10
CA LEU A 93 6.19 17.95 -27.96
C LEU A 93 4.94 17.08 -27.88
N VAL A 94 4.63 16.66 -26.67
CA VAL A 94 3.38 15.97 -26.34
C VAL A 94 2.75 16.73 -25.20
N GLU A 95 1.54 17.23 -25.41
CA GLU A 95 0.75 17.88 -24.39
C GLU A 95 -0.49 17.05 -24.10
N SER A 96 -0.78 16.84 -22.83
CA SER A 96 -2.06 16.28 -22.40
C SER A 96 -2.66 17.12 -21.29
N SER A 97 -3.99 17.13 -21.23
CA SER A 97 -4.75 17.84 -20.21
C SER A 97 -5.93 16.97 -19.79
N ASP A 98 -6.17 16.90 -18.49
CA ASP A 98 -7.38 16.38 -17.90
C ASP A 98 -8.03 17.45 -17.01
N GLU A 99 -8.93 17.06 -16.11
CA GLU A 99 -9.61 18.01 -15.23
C GLU A 99 -8.69 18.62 -14.14
N ASP A 100 -7.62 17.93 -13.77
CA ASP A 100 -6.79 18.25 -12.61
C ASP A 100 -5.39 18.73 -13.02
N TYR A 101 -4.86 18.25 -14.14
CA TYR A 101 -3.50 18.47 -14.58
C TYR A 101 -3.37 18.76 -16.08
N ARG A 102 -2.35 19.54 -16.43
CA ARG A 102 -1.80 19.66 -17.78
C ARG A 102 -0.34 19.22 -17.78
N VAL A 103 0.02 18.34 -18.70
CA VAL A 103 1.35 17.77 -18.82
C VAL A 103 1.93 18.12 -20.18
N LEU A 104 3.12 18.70 -20.19
CA LEU A 104 3.91 18.94 -21.41
C LEU A 104 5.18 18.09 -21.34
N GLU A 105 5.35 17.16 -22.26
CA GLU A 105 6.59 16.42 -22.49
C GLU A 105 7.31 16.96 -23.72
N ARG A 106 8.60 17.29 -23.58
CA ARG A 106 9.52 17.65 -24.65
C ARG A 106 10.56 16.55 -24.82
N ILE A 107 10.70 16.06 -26.04
CA ILE A 107 11.73 15.10 -26.42
C ILE A 107 12.72 15.78 -27.35
N LEU A 108 13.96 15.88 -26.91
CA LEU A 108 15.07 16.47 -27.67
C LEU A 108 15.70 15.43 -28.61
N GLN A 109 16.56 15.90 -29.53
CA GLN A 109 17.21 15.03 -30.53
C GLN A 109 18.08 13.91 -29.91
N ASP A 110 18.68 14.17 -28.75
CA ASP A 110 19.46 13.19 -27.98
C ASP A 110 18.59 12.20 -27.20
N LYS A 111 17.27 12.26 -27.40
CA LYS A 111 16.23 11.47 -26.70
C LYS A 111 16.11 11.80 -25.20
N THR A 112 16.68 12.91 -24.74
CA THR A 112 16.34 13.40 -23.40
C THR A 112 14.87 13.81 -23.37
N LYS A 113 14.23 13.43 -22.26
CA LYS A 113 12.81 13.66 -22.02
C LYS A 113 12.65 14.57 -20.83
N GLU A 114 12.04 15.71 -21.09
CA GLU A 114 11.72 16.71 -20.10
C GLU A 114 10.21 16.83 -20.00
N ARG A 115 9.68 16.81 -18.77
CA ARG A 115 8.23 16.85 -18.56
C ARG A 115 7.89 17.92 -17.55
N TRP A 116 6.93 18.77 -17.90
CA TRP A 116 6.34 19.75 -17.01
C TRP A 116 4.92 19.34 -16.69
N ILE A 117 4.56 19.41 -15.42
CA ILE A 117 3.21 19.12 -14.94
C ILE A 117 2.69 20.38 -14.27
N GLN A 118 1.54 20.86 -14.72
CA GLN A 118 0.82 21.99 -14.14
C GLN A 118 -0.46 21.48 -13.48
N GLU A 119 -0.68 21.82 -12.22
CA GLU A 119 -2.00 21.68 -11.58
C GLU A 119 -2.96 22.75 -12.13
N LEU A 120 -4.14 22.32 -12.57
CA LEU A 120 -5.19 23.22 -13.08
C LEU A 120 -6.11 23.71 -11.95
N LYS A 121 -6.26 22.91 -10.89
CA LYS A 121 -7.04 23.22 -9.69
C LYS A 121 -6.12 23.46 -8.48
N GLY A 122 -6.62 24.13 -7.45
CA GLY A 122 -5.87 24.35 -6.20
C GLY A 122 -4.78 25.42 -6.34
N ASN A 123 -3.56 25.10 -5.90
CA ASN A 123 -2.43 26.05 -5.82
C ASN A 123 -1.70 26.27 -7.15
N GLN A 124 -2.15 25.61 -8.23
CA GLN A 124 -1.58 25.72 -9.58
C GLN A 124 -0.06 25.51 -9.64
N LYS A 125 0.41 24.49 -8.91
CA LYS A 125 1.83 24.14 -8.86
C LYS A 125 2.34 23.70 -10.21
N HIS A 126 3.64 23.92 -10.40
CA HIS A 126 4.40 23.47 -11.55
C HIS A 126 5.50 22.52 -11.12
N PHE A 127 5.55 21.34 -11.71
CA PHE A 127 6.62 20.37 -11.52
C PHE A 127 7.42 20.26 -12.80
N TYR A 128 8.74 20.16 -12.68
CA TYR A 128 9.64 19.76 -13.76
C TYR A 128 10.25 18.42 -13.41
N VAL A 129 10.15 17.45 -14.32
CA VAL A 129 10.69 16.10 -14.18
C VAL A 129 11.64 15.85 -15.33
N ASN A 130 12.91 15.61 -15.02
CA ASN A 130 13.87 15.08 -15.97
C ASN A 130 13.72 13.55 -15.97
N ALA A 131 12.92 13.03 -16.91
CA ALA A 131 12.60 11.61 -16.96
C ALA A 131 13.84 10.73 -17.25
N THR A 132 14.87 11.30 -17.89
CA THR A 132 16.14 10.61 -18.19
C THR A 132 17.09 10.61 -16.99
N GLY A 133 17.17 11.71 -16.25
CA GLY A 133 18.09 11.90 -15.11
C GLY A 133 17.49 11.58 -13.74
N GLY A 134 16.18 11.39 -13.64
CA GLY A 134 15.48 11.07 -12.38
C GLY A 134 15.34 12.23 -11.41
N SER A 135 15.68 13.47 -11.82
CA SER A 135 15.52 14.65 -10.97
C SER A 135 14.13 15.26 -11.12
N CYS A 136 13.60 15.81 -10.02
CA CYS A 136 12.38 16.60 -10.05
C CYS A 136 12.54 17.91 -9.26
N ILE A 137 11.93 18.97 -9.79
CA ILE A 137 11.87 20.29 -9.18
C ILE A 137 10.39 20.66 -9.04
N GLY A 138 9.92 20.81 -7.82
CA GLY A 138 8.61 21.39 -7.49
C GLY A 138 8.68 22.91 -7.54
N ASN A 139 7.53 23.54 -7.80
CA ASN A 139 7.42 24.98 -8.05
C ASN A 139 8.39 25.47 -9.15
N ALA A 140 8.60 24.63 -10.17
CA ALA A 140 9.46 24.93 -11.29
C ALA A 140 8.90 26.11 -12.12
N PRO A 141 9.76 26.89 -12.78
CA PRO A 141 9.29 27.86 -13.76
C PRO A 141 8.53 27.15 -14.89
N LYS A 142 7.53 27.85 -15.43
CA LYS A 142 6.80 27.39 -16.62
C LYS A 142 7.79 27.12 -17.76
N PRO A 143 7.58 26.06 -18.56
CA PRO A 143 8.37 25.86 -19.76
C PRO A 143 8.20 27.04 -20.71
N GLN A 144 9.24 27.32 -21.50
CA GLN A 144 9.17 28.28 -22.58
C GLN A 144 9.41 27.53 -23.89
N ILE A 145 8.32 27.19 -24.58
CA ILE A 145 8.39 26.45 -25.86
C ILE A 145 8.99 27.36 -26.95
N ILE A 146 8.57 28.63 -26.97
CA ILE A 146 9.08 29.65 -27.89
C ILE A 146 9.77 30.74 -27.11
N SER A 147 11.07 30.91 -27.35
CA SER A 147 11.93 31.85 -26.63
C SER A 147 12.12 33.19 -27.33
N ASN A 148 11.60 33.38 -28.54
CA ASN A 148 11.76 34.65 -29.27
C ASN A 148 10.76 35.70 -28.75
N PRO A 149 11.22 36.79 -28.09
CA PRO A 149 10.33 37.81 -27.54
C PRO A 149 9.56 38.59 -28.62
N ASN A 150 10.05 38.63 -29.86
CA ASN A 150 9.40 39.37 -30.95
C ASN A 150 8.04 38.75 -31.34
N PHE A 151 7.81 37.47 -31.01
CA PHE A 151 6.52 36.82 -31.26
C PHE A 151 5.49 37.06 -30.14
N ILE A 152 5.82 37.76 -29.05
CA ILE A 152 4.89 37.99 -27.93
C ILE A 152 3.61 38.73 -28.39
N SER A 153 3.70 39.65 -29.35
CA SER A 153 2.53 40.34 -29.90
C SER A 153 1.59 39.42 -30.70
N ILE A 154 2.09 38.24 -31.10
CA ILE A 154 1.38 37.28 -31.93
C ILE A 154 0.83 36.15 -31.07
N ILE A 155 1.68 35.48 -30.28
CA ILE A 155 1.31 34.27 -29.52
C ILE A 155 1.18 34.51 -28.01
N GLY A 156 1.30 35.77 -27.56
CA GLY A 156 1.26 36.12 -26.15
C GLY A 156 2.57 35.85 -25.41
N ASN A 157 2.58 36.20 -24.12
CA ASN A 157 3.77 36.06 -23.26
C ASN A 157 3.89 34.65 -22.65
N ASP A 158 2.80 33.89 -22.58
CA ASP A 158 2.79 32.53 -22.04
C ASP A 158 2.91 31.52 -23.19
N THR A 159 4.11 30.96 -23.37
CA THR A 159 4.40 29.92 -24.36
C THR A 159 4.64 28.56 -23.70
N SER A 160 4.01 28.32 -22.54
CA SER A 160 4.23 27.11 -21.74
C SER A 160 3.46 25.88 -22.19
N SER A 161 2.53 26.03 -23.14
CA SER A 161 1.73 24.93 -23.66
C SER A 161 1.22 25.27 -25.06
N TYR A 162 0.87 24.25 -25.85
CA TYR A 162 0.09 24.41 -27.07
C TYR A 162 -1.20 25.18 -26.78
N TYR A 163 -1.89 24.87 -25.70
CA TYR A 163 -3.08 25.62 -25.29
C TYR A 163 -2.78 27.12 -25.11
N SER A 164 -1.74 27.48 -24.36
CA SER A 164 -1.37 28.89 -24.12
C SER A 164 -0.98 29.60 -25.42
N ILE A 165 -0.22 28.93 -26.31
CA ILE A 165 0.20 29.48 -27.61
C ILE A 165 -1.02 29.73 -28.51
N ILE A 166 -1.93 28.75 -28.63
CA ILE A 166 -3.16 28.88 -29.42
C ILE A 166 -4.03 29.99 -28.84
N GLN A 167 -4.20 30.04 -27.52
CA GLN A 167 -4.99 31.07 -26.86
C GLN A 167 -4.41 32.47 -27.08
N GLY A 168 -3.10 32.63 -26.92
CA GLY A 168 -2.41 33.90 -27.18
C GLY A 168 -2.55 34.35 -28.63
N PHE A 169 -2.43 33.40 -29.57
CA PHE A 169 -2.71 33.63 -30.99
C PHE A 169 -4.15 34.08 -31.24
N LEU A 170 -5.16 33.37 -30.73
CA LEU A 170 -6.57 33.71 -30.91
C LEU A 170 -6.87 35.12 -30.37
N ASN A 171 -6.26 35.49 -29.25
CA ASN A 171 -6.38 36.84 -28.71
C ASN A 171 -5.74 37.90 -29.62
N SER A 172 -4.58 37.63 -30.24
CA SER A 172 -3.96 38.54 -31.21
C SER A 172 -4.76 38.63 -32.52
N ALA A 173 -5.37 37.53 -32.97
CA ALA A 173 -6.18 37.47 -34.18
C ALA A 173 -7.47 38.30 -34.07
N LYS A 174 -7.93 38.65 -32.86
CA LYS A 174 -9.07 39.56 -32.64
C LYS A 174 -8.74 41.01 -32.98
N THR A 175 -7.47 41.40 -32.93
CA THR A 175 -7.01 42.78 -33.14
C THR A 175 -6.28 42.97 -34.47
N HIS A 176 -5.84 41.88 -35.11
CA HIS A 176 -5.12 41.93 -36.39
C HIS A 176 -5.92 41.30 -37.52
N THR A 177 -5.80 41.87 -38.72
CA THR A 177 -6.47 41.37 -39.93
C THR A 177 -5.69 40.20 -40.53
N GLY A 178 -6.34 39.05 -40.65
CA GLY A 178 -5.87 37.95 -41.48
C GLY A 178 -6.89 37.55 -42.55
N PHE A 179 -6.48 36.67 -43.45
CA PHE A 179 -7.27 36.26 -44.61
C PHE A 179 -7.10 34.77 -44.91
N LEU A 180 -8.16 34.15 -45.41
CA LEU A 180 -8.14 32.80 -45.95
C LEU A 180 -7.57 32.79 -47.37
N ILE A 181 -6.68 31.83 -47.65
CA ILE A 181 -6.15 31.64 -49.00
C ILE A 181 -7.09 30.71 -49.77
N ASN A 182 -7.90 31.30 -50.65
CA ASN A 182 -8.82 30.56 -51.52
C ASN A 182 -8.05 29.64 -52.50
N GLY A 183 -8.52 28.41 -52.69
CA GLY A 183 -7.89 27.43 -53.58
C GLY A 183 -6.69 26.67 -52.98
N SER A 184 -6.29 26.98 -51.74
CA SER A 184 -5.18 26.31 -51.04
C SER A 184 -5.62 25.15 -50.13
N GLN A 185 -6.71 24.47 -50.48
CA GLN A 185 -7.16 23.30 -49.71
C GLN A 185 -6.11 22.19 -49.80
N GLU A 186 -5.33 22.06 -48.75
CA GLU A 186 -4.36 20.99 -48.59
C GLU A 186 -4.99 19.84 -47.79
N ILE A 187 -4.64 18.60 -48.13
CA ILE A 187 -5.05 17.43 -47.36
C ILE A 187 -3.91 17.10 -46.40
N ILE A 188 -4.13 17.31 -45.10
CA ILE A 188 -3.19 16.97 -44.04
C ILE A 188 -3.83 15.88 -43.19
N GLY A 189 -3.13 14.75 -43.02
CA GLY A 189 -3.66 13.62 -42.24
C GLY A 189 -4.99 13.05 -42.76
N GLY A 190 -5.29 13.24 -44.06
CA GLY A 190 -6.57 12.83 -44.66
C GLY A 190 -7.71 13.84 -44.49
N LEU A 191 -7.47 14.99 -43.87
CA LEU A 191 -8.46 16.05 -43.64
C LEU A 191 -8.22 17.25 -44.54
N ILE A 192 -9.31 17.82 -45.07
CA ILE A 192 -9.26 19.08 -45.82
C ILE A 192 -8.96 20.20 -44.83
N THR A 193 -7.87 20.91 -45.09
CA THR A 193 -7.40 22.02 -44.27
C THR A 193 -7.61 23.37 -44.95
N ASN A 194 -7.91 24.37 -44.14
CA ASN A 194 -7.93 25.76 -44.51
C ASN A 194 -6.59 26.39 -44.14
N LYS A 195 -6.07 27.23 -45.03
CA LYS A 195 -4.88 28.04 -44.78
C LYS A 195 -5.28 29.48 -44.50
N TRP A 196 -4.96 29.96 -43.30
CA TRP A 196 -5.16 31.33 -42.88
C TRP A 196 -3.82 32.03 -42.69
N VAL A 197 -3.71 33.27 -43.16
CA VAL A 197 -2.47 34.04 -43.09
C VAL A 197 -2.75 35.43 -42.53
N SER A 198 -1.87 35.89 -41.65
CA SER A 198 -1.85 37.26 -41.12
C SER A 198 -0.48 37.86 -41.31
N CYS A 199 -0.46 39.10 -41.77
CA CYS A 199 0.75 39.88 -42.02
C CYS A 199 0.73 41.09 -41.08
N GLN A 200 1.69 41.18 -40.19
CA GLN A 200 1.75 42.22 -39.17
C GLN A 200 3.06 43.01 -39.29
N LYS A 201 3.02 44.32 -39.06
CA LYS A 201 4.22 45.15 -38.94
C LYS A 201 4.31 45.66 -37.51
N SER A 202 5.45 45.44 -36.86
CA SER A 202 5.73 45.97 -35.53
C SER A 202 7.15 46.52 -35.48
N GLY A 203 7.27 47.83 -35.27
CA GLY A 203 8.55 48.53 -35.33
C GLY A 203 9.23 48.37 -36.69
N ASN A 204 10.47 47.87 -36.67
CA ASN A 204 11.30 47.63 -37.86
C ASN A 204 11.22 46.18 -38.37
N SER A 205 10.33 45.35 -37.82
CA SER A 205 10.14 43.96 -38.22
C SER A 205 8.76 43.75 -38.85
N SER A 206 8.73 42.87 -39.84
CA SER A 206 7.53 42.38 -40.50
C SER A 206 7.32 40.91 -40.16
N PHE A 207 6.11 40.54 -39.78
CA PHE A 207 5.77 39.21 -39.29
C PHE A 207 4.75 38.55 -40.21
N VAL A 208 5.00 37.29 -40.55
CA VAL A 208 4.07 36.43 -41.28
C VAL A 208 3.65 35.30 -40.37
N VAL A 209 2.35 35.16 -40.18
CA VAL A 209 1.72 34.10 -39.39
C VAL A 209 0.91 33.26 -40.35
N GLU A 210 1.26 31.99 -40.50
CA GLU A 210 0.49 31.01 -41.27
C GLU A 210 -0.10 29.97 -40.32
N ILE A 211 -1.40 29.72 -40.45
CA ILE A 211 -2.10 28.70 -39.68
C ILE A 211 -2.84 27.78 -40.62
N ARG A 212 -2.70 26.48 -40.38
CA ARG A 212 -3.43 25.43 -41.08
C ARG A 212 -4.36 24.77 -40.09
N TYR A 213 -5.64 24.67 -40.42
CA TYR A 213 -6.65 24.13 -39.51
C TYR A 213 -7.80 23.44 -40.27
N SER A 214 -8.52 22.51 -39.65
CA SER A 214 -9.72 21.91 -40.23
C SER A 214 -10.91 22.88 -40.14
N GLY A 215 -11.75 22.96 -41.18
CA GLY A 215 -12.96 23.77 -41.11
C GLY A 215 -14.05 23.11 -40.25
N ASP A 216 -15.03 23.90 -39.80
CA ASP A 216 -16.19 23.42 -39.01
C ASP A 216 -16.94 22.24 -39.65
N LYS A 217 -16.91 22.15 -40.99
CA LYS A 217 -17.60 21.11 -41.79
C LYS A 217 -16.69 19.96 -42.21
N SER A 218 -15.42 19.95 -41.81
CA SER A 218 -14.51 18.85 -42.09
C SER A 218 -14.93 17.59 -41.32
N ILE A 219 -14.41 16.42 -41.71
CA ILE A 219 -14.59 15.18 -40.95
C ILE A 219 -13.91 15.36 -39.59
N ALA A 220 -14.66 15.18 -38.51
CA ALA A 220 -14.09 15.23 -37.17
C ALA A 220 -13.39 13.89 -36.85
N PRO A 221 -12.20 13.89 -36.23
CA PRO A 221 -11.63 12.68 -35.66
C PRO A 221 -12.51 12.16 -34.52
N VAL A 222 -12.31 10.89 -34.18
CA VAL A 222 -13.16 10.15 -33.22
C VAL A 222 -13.21 10.83 -31.84
N PHE A 223 -12.15 11.55 -31.47
CA PHE A 223 -11.93 12.02 -30.10
C PHE A 223 -11.86 13.54 -29.95
N SER A 224 -12.17 14.32 -30.99
CA SER A 224 -12.10 15.78 -30.91
C SER A 224 -13.05 16.44 -31.92
N SER A 225 -13.48 17.68 -31.64
CA SER A 225 -14.38 18.45 -32.50
C SER A 225 -13.64 19.37 -33.45
N ASN A 226 -14.08 19.48 -34.71
CA ASN A 226 -13.61 20.53 -35.60
C ASN A 226 -14.12 21.90 -35.13
N PRO A 227 -13.35 22.98 -35.36
CA PRO A 227 -12.08 23.08 -36.08
C PRO A 227 -10.84 22.74 -35.21
N MET A 228 -9.77 22.22 -35.83
CA MET A 228 -8.50 21.85 -35.17
C MET A 228 -7.31 22.44 -35.89
N ILE A 229 -6.28 22.87 -35.17
CA ILE A 229 -5.01 23.31 -35.77
C ILE A 229 -4.16 22.12 -36.17
N PHE A 230 -3.50 22.21 -37.31
CA PHE A 230 -2.44 21.27 -37.71
C PHE A 230 -1.08 21.92 -37.73
N SER A 231 -1.02 23.22 -37.99
CA SER A 231 0.25 23.93 -38.14
C SER A 231 0.13 25.39 -37.73
N ILE A 232 1.14 25.90 -37.05
CA ILE A 232 1.36 27.33 -36.80
C ILE A 232 2.79 27.65 -37.24
N ARG A 233 2.92 28.55 -38.21
CA ARG A 233 4.22 29.03 -38.71
C ARG A 233 4.34 30.51 -38.43
N LEU A 234 5.46 30.87 -37.80
CA LEU A 234 5.81 32.22 -37.40
C LEU A 234 7.10 32.61 -38.09
N VAL A 235 7.06 33.65 -38.91
CA VAL A 235 8.22 34.17 -39.63
C VAL A 235 8.41 35.64 -39.29
N GLU A 236 9.61 36.00 -38.85
CA GLU A 236 10.05 37.39 -38.71
C GLU A 236 10.98 37.76 -39.85
N LEU A 237 10.75 38.92 -40.45
CA LEU A 237 11.50 39.49 -41.57
C LEU A 237 11.84 40.94 -41.25
N ALA A 238 12.91 41.48 -41.87
CA ALA A 238 13.17 42.92 -41.81
C ALA A 238 12.04 43.71 -42.51
N ASP A 239 11.62 43.24 -43.68
CA ASP A 239 10.46 43.73 -44.42
C ASP A 239 9.83 42.58 -45.21
N PHE A 240 8.63 42.79 -45.77
CA PHE A 240 7.98 41.79 -46.63
C PHE A 240 8.67 41.59 -48.00
N ASN A 241 9.69 42.40 -48.34
CA ASN A 241 10.49 42.21 -49.56
C ASN A 241 11.71 41.31 -49.30
N SER A 242 12.07 41.07 -48.03
CA SER A 242 13.18 40.23 -47.62
C SER A 242 12.87 38.77 -47.90
N THR A 243 13.80 38.09 -48.58
CA THR A 243 13.75 36.64 -48.79
C THR A 243 14.39 35.86 -47.65
N THR A 244 15.07 36.53 -46.72
CA THR A 244 15.78 35.92 -45.60
C THR A 244 15.05 36.18 -44.28
N PRO A 245 14.55 35.14 -43.59
CA PRO A 245 13.95 35.27 -42.27
C PRO A 245 14.98 35.58 -41.19
N ILE A 246 14.63 36.49 -40.28
CA ILE A 246 15.35 36.77 -39.03
C ILE A 246 15.04 35.65 -38.02
N ALA A 247 13.78 35.24 -37.96
CA ALA A 247 13.32 34.10 -37.17
C ALA A 247 12.29 33.30 -37.97
N HIS A 248 12.32 31.98 -37.86
CA HIS A 248 11.35 31.11 -38.50
C HIS A 248 11.08 29.90 -37.61
N ILE A 249 9.90 29.88 -37.00
CA ILE A 249 9.45 28.81 -36.11
C ILE A 249 8.23 28.15 -36.73
N SER A 250 8.20 26.82 -36.74
CA SER A 250 7.04 26.03 -37.12
C SER A 250 6.65 25.08 -36.02
N ILE A 251 5.37 25.05 -35.70
CA ILE A 251 4.73 24.13 -34.79
C ILE A 251 3.80 23.27 -35.62
N GLU A 252 4.06 21.98 -35.70
CA GLU A 252 3.20 21.01 -36.39
C GLU A 252 2.51 20.14 -35.33
N MET A 253 1.22 19.89 -35.47
CA MET A 253 0.36 19.09 -34.57
C MET A 253 -0.16 17.90 -35.36
N ASP A 254 0.46 16.75 -35.16
CA ASP A 254 0.31 15.60 -36.05
C ASP A 254 -0.79 14.64 -35.57
N ARG A 255 -1.10 14.64 -34.27
CA ARG A 255 -1.99 13.66 -33.65
C ARG A 255 -2.78 14.24 -32.49
N TYR A 256 -4.07 13.89 -32.48
CA TYR A 256 -5.06 14.25 -31.47
C TYR A 256 -5.64 12.97 -30.87
N ASP A 257 -5.54 12.83 -29.56
CA ASP A 257 -6.02 11.70 -28.77
C ASP A 257 -6.67 12.18 -27.46
N LEU A 258 -7.15 11.23 -26.66
CA LEU A 258 -7.47 11.45 -25.25
C LEU A 258 -6.31 10.95 -24.36
N PRO A 259 -6.07 11.58 -23.20
CA PRO A 259 -5.12 11.06 -22.23
C PRO A 259 -5.52 9.65 -21.75
N VAL A 260 -4.53 8.81 -21.47
CA VAL A 260 -4.76 7.45 -20.95
C VAL A 260 -4.37 7.39 -19.49
N GLY A 261 -5.36 7.27 -18.60
CA GLY A 261 -5.13 7.33 -17.16
C GLY A 261 -4.66 8.71 -16.70
N ASN A 262 -3.93 8.75 -15.59
CA ASN A 262 -3.31 9.99 -15.10
C ASN A 262 -1.90 10.12 -15.68
N GLU A 263 -1.74 10.95 -16.72
CA GLU A 263 -0.45 11.18 -17.38
C GLU A 263 0.49 12.12 -16.57
N ALA A 264 -0.03 12.73 -15.50
CA ALA A 264 0.74 13.58 -14.59
C ALA A 264 1.47 12.81 -13.49
N ILE A 265 1.34 11.47 -13.43
CA ILE A 265 2.02 10.64 -12.43
C ILE A 265 3.54 10.82 -12.56
N ILE A 266 4.17 11.28 -11.48
CA ILE A 266 5.62 11.28 -11.32
C ILE A 266 6.04 9.88 -10.90
N GLU A 267 7.01 9.29 -11.60
CA GLU A 267 7.44 7.90 -11.36
C GLU A 267 7.83 7.65 -9.91
N HIS A 268 7.56 6.43 -9.43
CA HIS A 268 7.93 6.00 -8.08
C HIS A 268 9.43 6.14 -7.82
N GLY A 269 9.78 6.45 -6.57
CA GLY A 269 11.17 6.67 -6.16
C GLY A 269 11.79 7.99 -6.67
N ILE A 270 11.00 8.91 -7.25
CA ILE A 270 11.45 10.28 -7.54
C ILE A 270 10.83 11.25 -6.53
N ARG A 271 11.66 12.05 -5.88
CA ARG A 271 11.23 13.18 -5.04
C ARG A 271 11.55 14.51 -5.74
N CYS A 272 10.58 15.41 -5.73
CA CYS A 272 10.75 16.79 -6.15
C CYS A 272 11.31 17.64 -5.02
N THR A 273 12.35 18.41 -5.35
CA THR A 273 12.89 19.46 -4.47
C THR A 273 11.98 20.69 -4.46
N ASN A 274 12.12 21.58 -3.47
CA ASN A 274 11.38 22.85 -3.38
C ASN A 274 9.85 22.76 -3.27
N LEU A 275 9.34 21.64 -2.76
CA LEU A 275 7.96 21.56 -2.28
C LEU A 275 7.90 22.14 -0.87
N ASN A 276 7.27 23.31 -0.72
CA ASN A 276 7.14 24.00 0.57
C ASN A 276 5.97 23.49 1.44
N ASP A 277 5.35 22.38 1.03
CA ASP A 277 4.12 21.85 1.63
C ASP A 277 4.36 20.55 2.40
N SER A 278 5.60 20.27 2.82
CA SER A 278 5.89 19.03 3.53
C SER A 278 5.18 19.01 4.87
N THR A 279 4.20 18.12 5.03
CA THR A 279 3.38 18.00 6.25
C THR A 279 3.53 16.64 6.89
N MET A 280 2.87 16.47 8.04
CA MET A 280 2.56 15.15 8.56
C MET A 280 1.48 14.51 7.68
N LEU A 281 1.49 13.18 7.62
CA LEU A 281 0.48 12.43 6.88
C LEU A 281 -0.91 12.64 7.52
N PRO A 282 -1.95 12.88 6.71
CA PRO A 282 -3.31 13.07 7.19
C PRO A 282 -3.96 11.71 7.49
N LEU A 283 -3.50 11.04 8.55
CA LEU A 283 -3.99 9.71 8.96
C LEU A 283 -5.09 9.81 10.00
N ASN A 284 -6.09 8.93 9.89
CA ASN A 284 -7.09 8.77 10.94
C ASN A 284 -6.49 8.02 12.14
N PRO A 285 -6.80 8.42 13.39
CA PRO A 285 -6.33 7.71 14.56
C PRO A 285 -7.01 6.35 14.67
N ILE A 286 -6.20 5.31 14.79
CA ILE A 286 -6.59 3.91 14.89
C ILE A 286 -6.57 3.51 16.36
N SER A 287 -7.74 3.21 16.90
CA SER A 287 -7.87 2.65 18.25
C SER A 287 -7.68 1.15 18.28
N GLU A 288 -8.13 0.46 17.23
CA GLU A 288 -8.10 -1.00 17.12
C GLU A 288 -7.67 -1.35 15.70
N PHE A 289 -6.68 -2.25 15.58
CA PHE A 289 -6.25 -2.78 14.31
C PHE A 289 -5.90 -4.25 14.45
N SER A 290 -6.42 -5.02 13.51
CA SER A 290 -6.03 -6.40 13.29
C SER A 290 -5.84 -6.60 11.81
N GLY A 291 -4.69 -7.16 11.43
CA GLY A 291 -4.37 -7.32 10.03
C GLY A 291 -3.08 -8.05 9.78
N VAL A 292 -2.72 -8.10 8.50
CA VAL A 292 -1.54 -8.72 7.96
C VAL A 292 -0.71 -7.66 7.26
N LEU A 293 0.58 -7.62 7.58
CA LEU A 293 1.60 -6.85 6.89
C LEU A 293 2.40 -7.82 6.01
N ASN A 294 2.32 -7.63 4.71
CA ASN A 294 3.11 -8.38 3.73
C ASN A 294 4.35 -7.57 3.38
N TYR A 295 5.51 -8.02 3.85
CA TYR A 295 6.80 -7.40 3.57
C TYR A 295 7.52 -8.14 2.46
N PHE A 296 8.18 -7.37 1.60
CA PHE A 296 9.07 -7.88 0.58
C PHE A 296 10.35 -7.05 0.54
N ASP A 297 11.48 -7.70 0.78
CA ASP A 297 12.81 -7.15 0.54
C ASP A 297 13.26 -7.54 -0.86
N HIS A 298 13.38 -6.54 -1.74
CA HIS A 298 13.79 -6.70 -3.12
C HIS A 298 15.30 -6.90 -3.27
N ALA A 299 16.10 -6.49 -2.29
CA ALA A 299 17.56 -6.71 -2.31
C ALA A 299 17.89 -8.17 -2.01
N THR A 300 17.19 -8.79 -1.05
CA THR A 300 17.40 -10.21 -0.69
C THR A 300 16.41 -11.17 -1.35
N ASN A 301 15.39 -10.65 -2.05
CA ASN A 301 14.29 -11.41 -2.66
C ASN A 301 13.56 -12.31 -1.63
N LYS A 302 13.34 -11.77 -0.43
CA LYS A 302 12.67 -12.46 0.68
C LYS A 302 11.35 -11.78 1.01
N SER A 303 10.30 -12.58 1.11
CA SER A 303 9.00 -12.15 1.61
C SER A 303 8.78 -12.62 3.05
N GLN A 304 8.15 -11.79 3.87
CA GLN A 304 7.70 -12.17 5.21
C GLN A 304 6.26 -11.68 5.42
N ILE A 305 5.46 -12.52 6.08
CA ILE A 305 4.09 -12.20 6.46
C ILE A 305 4.06 -12.00 7.97
N LEU A 306 3.53 -10.86 8.43
CA LEU A 306 3.41 -10.52 9.83
C LEU A 306 1.95 -10.19 10.17
N ASN A 307 1.33 -11.02 11.01
CA ASN A 307 0.06 -10.72 11.62
C ASN A 307 0.28 -9.73 12.76
N VAL A 308 -0.49 -8.65 12.77
CA VAL A 308 -0.38 -7.57 13.77
C VAL A 308 -1.73 -7.36 14.43
N LEU A 309 -1.70 -7.22 15.75
CA LEU A 309 -2.81 -6.79 16.57
C LEU A 309 -2.36 -5.58 17.39
N TYR A 310 -3.10 -4.49 17.23
CA TYR A 310 -2.98 -3.28 18.02
C TYR A 310 -4.32 -3.02 18.68
N SER A 311 -4.33 -2.92 20.01
CA SER A 311 -5.55 -2.61 20.76
C SER A 311 -5.25 -1.56 21.81
N LYS A 312 -5.79 -0.36 21.59
CA LYS A 312 -5.71 0.74 22.55
C LYS A 312 -6.62 0.50 23.75
N SER A 313 -7.78 -0.15 23.57
CA SER A 313 -8.68 -0.47 24.67
C SER A 313 -8.06 -1.49 25.63
N GLN A 314 -7.37 -2.50 25.10
CA GLN A 314 -6.67 -3.51 25.90
C GLN A 314 -5.26 -3.07 26.31
N ASN A 315 -4.70 -2.00 25.71
CA ASN A 315 -3.31 -1.56 25.86
C ASN A 315 -2.31 -2.68 25.51
N VAL A 316 -2.53 -3.34 24.38
CA VAL A 316 -1.64 -4.41 23.89
C VAL A 316 -1.23 -4.16 22.45
N PHE A 317 0.00 -4.57 22.15
CA PHE A 317 0.52 -4.67 20.79
C PHE A 317 1.16 -6.05 20.62
N SER A 318 0.72 -6.80 19.62
CA SER A 318 1.33 -8.09 19.32
C SER A 318 1.55 -8.25 17.83
N PHE A 319 2.57 -9.03 17.52
CA PHE A 319 2.92 -9.36 16.16
C PHE A 319 3.46 -10.78 16.08
N SER A 320 3.12 -11.47 15.01
CA SER A 320 3.48 -12.87 14.80
C SER A 320 3.67 -13.18 13.33
N GLY A 321 4.55 -14.11 13.01
CA GLY A 321 4.91 -14.42 11.63
C GLY A 321 5.76 -15.67 11.53
N GLU A 322 6.59 -15.75 10.50
CA GLU A 322 7.55 -16.85 10.36
C GLU A 322 8.65 -16.78 11.43
N LYS A 323 9.37 -17.90 11.64
CA LYS A 323 10.43 -17.98 12.65
C LYS A 323 11.54 -16.99 12.36
N ASN A 324 11.98 -16.25 13.38
CA ASN A 324 12.97 -15.18 13.25
C ASN A 324 12.49 -14.10 12.26
N PHE A 325 11.24 -13.64 12.37
CA PHE A 325 10.75 -12.59 11.48
C PHE A 325 11.61 -11.32 11.67
N GLU A 326 12.33 -10.93 10.63
CA GLU A 326 13.16 -9.72 10.60
C GLU A 326 12.27 -8.48 10.51
N LEU A 327 11.11 -8.60 9.87
CA LEU A 327 10.15 -7.51 9.72
C LEU A 327 9.62 -7.00 11.05
N GLY A 328 9.18 -7.86 11.95
CA GLY A 328 8.64 -7.42 13.24
C GLY A 328 9.71 -6.75 14.10
N VAL A 329 10.97 -7.17 14.01
CA VAL A 329 12.11 -6.44 14.60
C VAL A 329 12.25 -5.04 13.98
N SER A 330 12.16 -4.93 12.66
CA SER A 330 12.21 -3.65 11.93
C SER A 330 11.02 -2.73 12.25
N LEU A 331 9.81 -3.29 12.35
CA LEU A 331 8.57 -2.58 12.67
C LEU A 331 8.67 -1.89 14.04
N VAL A 332 9.12 -2.63 15.05
CA VAL A 332 9.36 -2.06 16.37
C VAL A 332 10.74 -1.40 16.52
N LYS A 333 11.48 -1.21 15.41
CA LYS A 333 12.85 -0.67 15.35
C LYS A 333 13.78 -1.21 16.44
N ALA A 334 13.63 -2.49 16.78
CA ALA A 334 14.46 -3.16 17.78
C ALA A 334 15.80 -3.57 17.16
N ALA A 335 16.79 -3.87 18.01
CA ALA A 335 18.06 -4.39 17.52
C ALA A 335 17.85 -5.75 16.80
N PRO A 336 18.59 -6.08 15.73
CA PRO A 336 18.40 -7.29 14.91
C PRO A 336 18.35 -8.63 15.66
N LEU A 337 18.90 -8.69 16.87
CA LEU A 337 18.97 -9.91 17.70
C LEU A 337 18.19 -9.77 19.02
N TYR A 338 17.32 -8.78 19.12
CA TYR A 338 16.56 -8.50 20.34
C TYR A 338 15.64 -9.68 20.69
N PHE A 339 14.82 -10.13 19.74
CA PHE A 339 14.03 -11.34 19.86
C PHE A 339 14.88 -12.56 19.46
N ARG A 340 15.41 -13.31 20.43
CA ARG A 340 16.29 -14.49 20.21
C ARG A 340 15.52 -15.71 19.68
N ASN A 341 16.24 -16.78 19.32
CA ASN A 341 15.79 -18.20 19.34
C ASN A 341 14.48 -18.56 18.60
N ARG A 342 14.37 -18.29 17.28
CA ARG A 342 13.22 -18.77 16.48
C ARG A 342 11.87 -18.22 16.95
N THR A 343 11.86 -17.08 17.64
CA THR A 343 10.64 -16.38 18.05
C THR A 343 9.75 -16.16 16.82
N ASN A 344 8.47 -16.51 16.95
CA ASN A 344 7.45 -16.36 15.93
C ASN A 344 6.21 -15.61 16.42
N TYR A 345 6.16 -15.25 17.71
CA TYR A 345 5.12 -14.43 18.32
C TYR A 345 5.71 -13.57 19.44
N VAL A 346 5.35 -12.29 19.44
CA VAL A 346 5.68 -11.34 20.49
C VAL A 346 4.43 -10.59 20.91
N LEU A 347 4.24 -10.43 22.22
CA LEU A 347 3.20 -9.59 22.81
C LEU A 347 3.84 -8.60 23.78
N HIS A 348 3.57 -7.33 23.55
CA HIS A 348 3.83 -6.24 24.48
C HIS A 348 2.52 -5.87 25.17
N ASP A 349 2.47 -6.09 26.48
CA ASP A 349 1.34 -5.75 27.33
C ASP A 349 1.67 -4.48 28.12
N PHE A 350 1.13 -3.35 27.64
CA PHE A 350 1.30 -2.04 28.26
C PHE A 350 0.34 -1.82 29.43
N LYS A 351 -0.67 -2.67 29.60
CA LYS A 351 -1.57 -2.62 30.75
C LYS A 351 -0.86 -3.14 32.00
N HIS A 352 -0.14 -4.25 31.88
CA HIS A 352 0.54 -4.87 33.02
C HIS A 352 2.07 -4.72 33.02
N GLY A 353 2.66 -4.24 31.93
CA GLY A 353 4.09 -3.93 31.86
C GLY A 353 5.00 -5.13 31.58
N TYR A 354 4.54 -6.08 30.78
CA TYR A 354 5.29 -7.31 30.44
C TYR A 354 5.47 -7.50 28.93
N GLU A 355 6.52 -8.23 28.58
CA GLU A 355 6.85 -8.71 27.24
C GLU A 355 6.86 -10.24 27.25
N PHE A 356 6.12 -10.83 26.31
CA PHE A 356 6.08 -12.26 26.06
C PHE A 356 6.70 -12.55 24.70
N THR A 357 7.64 -13.49 24.65
CA THR A 357 8.13 -14.05 23.40
C THR A 357 7.84 -15.53 23.35
N MET A 358 7.47 -16.02 22.16
CA MET A 358 7.14 -17.43 21.96
C MET A 358 7.68 -17.96 20.63
N SER A 359 7.93 -19.26 20.59
CA SER A 359 8.33 -20.03 19.40
C SER A 359 7.45 -21.27 19.30
N ASP A 360 6.77 -21.48 18.16
CA ASP A 360 5.89 -22.65 17.93
C ASP A 360 4.92 -22.91 19.09
N ASP A 361 4.26 -21.85 19.57
CA ASP A 361 3.31 -21.88 20.69
C ASP A 361 3.91 -22.24 22.06
N SER A 362 5.24 -22.40 22.14
CA SER A 362 5.97 -22.54 23.40
C SER A 362 6.54 -21.19 23.87
N CYS A 363 6.46 -20.95 25.19
CA CYS A 363 7.06 -19.77 25.82
C CYS A 363 8.58 -19.81 25.67
N THR A 364 9.17 -18.78 25.07
CA THR A 364 10.62 -18.62 24.98
C THR A 364 11.14 -17.65 26.05
N SER A 365 10.42 -16.57 26.32
CA SER A 365 10.74 -15.67 27.44
C SER A 365 9.51 -14.95 27.97
N PHE A 366 9.55 -14.69 29.27
CA PHE A 366 8.67 -13.77 29.98
C PHE A 366 9.54 -12.74 30.69
N SER A 367 9.39 -11.47 30.35
CA SER A 367 10.26 -10.39 30.86
C SER A 367 9.50 -9.09 31.09
N THR A 368 10.13 -8.18 31.82
CA THR A 368 9.70 -6.78 31.94
C THR A 368 9.57 -6.15 30.54
N LEU A 369 8.50 -5.41 30.28
CA LEU A 369 8.34 -4.68 29.01
C LEU A 369 9.49 -3.67 28.85
N SER A 370 10.23 -3.80 27.76
CA SER A 370 11.39 -2.96 27.50
C SER A 370 11.00 -1.59 26.97
N ALA A 371 11.83 -0.58 27.23
CA ALA A 371 11.63 0.78 26.74
C ALA A 371 12.36 1.05 25.40
N VAL A 372 13.00 0.04 24.82
CA VAL A 372 13.90 0.21 23.65
C VAL A 372 13.20 0.05 22.30
N THR A 373 11.96 -0.45 22.30
CA THR A 373 11.18 -0.68 21.07
C THR A 373 10.38 0.57 20.70
N SER A 374 10.13 0.79 19.41
CA SER A 374 9.54 2.02 18.87
C SER A 374 8.05 2.20 19.16
N ASP A 375 7.38 1.14 19.59
CA ASP A 375 5.98 1.10 20.01
C ASP A 375 5.77 1.60 21.45
N VAL A 376 6.86 1.88 22.16
CA VAL A 376 6.86 2.41 23.52
C VAL A 376 6.96 3.92 23.52
N LEU A 377 6.06 4.58 24.25
CA LEU A 377 6.20 5.97 24.69
C LEU A 377 6.59 6.01 26.16
N LYS A 378 7.70 6.70 26.46
CA LYS A 378 8.13 6.96 27.83
C LYS A 378 7.75 8.38 28.23
N ASP A 379 6.92 8.51 29.25
CA ASP A 379 6.56 9.80 29.83
C ASP A 379 7.69 10.34 30.74
N ASN A 380 7.65 11.64 31.05
CA ASN A 380 8.59 12.33 31.94
C ASN A 380 8.68 11.67 33.32
N ASN A 381 7.59 11.07 33.78
CA ASN A 381 7.52 10.31 35.04
C ASN A 381 8.00 8.86 34.91
N THR A 382 8.69 8.51 33.82
CA THR A 382 9.20 7.17 33.47
C THR A 382 8.14 6.09 33.19
N PHE A 383 6.85 6.46 33.16
CA PHE A 383 5.79 5.53 32.78
C PHE A 383 5.90 5.15 31.30
N ILE A 384 5.69 3.87 31.01
CA ILE A 384 5.63 3.33 29.66
C ILE A 384 4.17 3.21 29.22
N THR A 385 3.86 3.75 28.04
CA THR A 385 2.53 3.69 27.42
C THR A 385 2.62 3.28 25.95
N LEU A 386 1.53 2.73 25.41
CA LEU A 386 1.44 2.29 24.03
C LEU A 386 1.38 3.49 23.09
N LYS A 387 2.24 3.51 22.08
CA LYS A 387 2.26 4.54 21.05
C LYS A 387 1.05 4.41 20.09
N PRO A 388 0.54 5.50 19.50
CA PRO A 388 -0.46 5.41 18.43
C PRO A 388 0.07 4.63 17.23
N PHE A 389 -0.78 3.77 16.64
CA PHE A 389 -0.38 2.80 15.63
C PHE A 389 0.23 3.43 14.37
N GLU A 390 -0.27 4.59 13.96
CA GLU A 390 0.22 5.33 12.78
C GLU A 390 1.70 5.69 12.93
N ILE A 391 2.13 5.93 14.17
CA ILE A 391 3.51 6.33 14.51
C ILE A 391 4.42 5.12 14.68
N ILE A 392 3.85 3.94 14.91
CA ILE A 392 4.59 2.68 14.92
C ILE A 392 4.96 2.31 13.48
N ILE A 393 3.98 2.43 12.57
CA ILE A 393 4.15 2.06 11.16
C ILE A 393 4.97 3.09 10.37
N VAL A 394 4.71 4.39 10.57
CA VAL A 394 5.36 5.45 9.81
C VAL A 394 6.30 6.26 10.68
N ASP A 395 7.50 6.51 10.16
CA ASP A 395 8.44 7.41 10.81
C ASP A 395 7.94 8.87 10.77
N GLN A 396 7.59 9.41 11.94
CA GLN A 396 7.13 10.79 12.08
C GLN A 396 8.23 11.85 11.98
N THR A 397 9.50 11.45 11.99
CA THR A 397 10.61 12.39 11.73
C THR A 397 10.63 12.82 10.27
N LEU A 398 10.04 12.00 9.38
CA LEU A 398 9.93 12.29 7.96
C LEU A 398 8.83 13.31 7.68
N ARG A 399 9.15 14.26 6.79
CA ARG A 399 8.20 15.23 6.25
C ARG A 399 7.79 14.78 4.86
N PHE A 400 6.48 14.61 4.67
CA PHE A 400 5.91 14.04 3.47
C PHE A 400 5.33 15.12 2.57
N ASP A 401 5.66 15.04 1.29
CA ASP A 401 5.06 15.85 0.24
C ASP A 401 3.98 15.02 -0.47
N GLU A 402 2.84 15.62 -0.77
CA GLU A 402 1.77 14.99 -1.55
C GLU A 402 2.07 15.04 -3.06
N TYR A 403 1.83 13.92 -3.74
CA TYR A 403 1.98 13.73 -5.18
C TYR A 403 0.62 13.43 -5.82
N GLN A 404 0.62 13.28 -7.15
CA GLN A 404 -0.59 13.01 -7.91
C GLN A 404 -1.32 11.78 -7.38
N SER A 405 -2.63 11.91 -7.23
CA SER A 405 -3.49 10.80 -6.81
C SER A 405 -3.63 9.78 -7.93
N GLU A 406 -3.75 8.51 -7.53
CA GLU A 406 -3.98 7.39 -8.43
C GLU A 406 -5.36 6.77 -8.19
N ILE A 407 -5.84 6.01 -9.17
CA ILE A 407 -7.01 5.15 -9.01
C ILE A 407 -6.52 3.72 -9.18
N ASN A 408 -6.70 2.90 -8.16
CA ASN A 408 -6.31 1.50 -8.26
C ASN A 408 -7.28 0.69 -9.13
N TRP A 409 -6.92 -0.56 -9.41
CA TRP A 409 -7.74 -1.49 -10.19
C TRP A 409 -9.13 -1.79 -9.58
N LEU A 410 -9.33 -1.46 -8.30
CA LEU A 410 -10.62 -1.56 -7.60
C LEU A 410 -11.45 -0.26 -7.71
N GLY A 411 -10.97 0.76 -8.42
CA GLY A 411 -11.64 2.05 -8.54
C GLY A 411 -11.49 2.96 -7.33
N ARG A 412 -10.67 2.62 -6.34
CA ARG A 412 -10.43 3.46 -5.15
C ARG A 412 -9.38 4.51 -5.45
N LYS A 413 -9.65 5.74 -4.99
CA LYS A 413 -8.71 6.85 -5.07
C LYS A 413 -7.62 6.69 -4.00
N ILE A 414 -6.37 6.73 -4.43
CA ILE A 414 -5.18 6.62 -3.60
C ILE A 414 -4.45 7.96 -3.60
N ARG A 415 -4.08 8.42 -2.41
CA ARG A 415 -3.21 9.59 -2.22
C ARG A 415 -1.78 9.10 -2.00
N ASN A 416 -0.85 9.65 -2.78
CA ASN A 416 0.55 9.27 -2.76
C ASN A 416 1.37 10.34 -2.03
N PHE A 417 2.21 9.90 -1.10
CA PHE A 417 3.08 10.78 -0.34
C PHE A 417 4.53 10.30 -0.41
N ARG A 418 5.48 11.22 -0.51
CA ARG A 418 6.92 10.88 -0.52
C ARG A 418 7.71 11.74 0.44
N ALA A 419 8.68 11.13 1.12
CA ALA A 419 9.63 11.77 2.01
C ALA A 419 11.05 11.30 1.72
N TYR A 420 12.04 12.12 2.06
CA TYR A 420 13.46 11.76 1.98
C TYR A 420 14.02 11.51 3.37
N HIS A 421 14.70 10.39 3.54
CA HIS A 421 15.39 10.04 4.77
C HIS A 421 16.89 10.35 4.62
N LEU A 422 17.32 11.48 5.20
CA LEU A 422 18.67 12.02 5.00
C LEU A 422 19.79 11.04 5.41
N THR A 423 19.62 10.27 6.48
CA THR A 423 20.69 9.39 6.97
C THR A 423 20.77 8.06 6.24
N GLU A 424 19.69 7.65 5.56
CA GLU A 424 19.65 6.38 4.81
C GLU A 424 19.80 6.62 3.30
N GLU A 425 19.73 7.88 2.85
CA GLU A 425 19.73 8.26 1.44
C GLU A 425 18.62 7.53 0.65
N THR A 426 17.44 7.42 1.27
CA THR A 426 16.27 6.71 0.74
C THR A 426 15.06 7.62 0.59
N ILE A 427 14.20 7.27 -0.36
CA ILE A 427 12.89 7.90 -0.58
C ILE A 427 11.82 6.95 -0.06
N HIS A 428 11.07 7.39 0.94
CA HIS A 428 9.95 6.67 1.51
C HIS A 428 8.67 7.12 0.83
N GLU A 429 7.97 6.20 0.20
CA GLU A 429 6.67 6.40 -0.41
C GLU A 429 5.58 5.76 0.46
N VAL A 430 4.49 6.48 0.69
CA VAL A 430 3.34 6.04 1.46
C VAL A 430 2.08 6.25 0.65
N LYS A 431 1.29 5.18 0.50
CA LYS A 431 0.00 5.22 -0.18
C LYS A 431 -1.12 5.13 0.84
N ILE A 432 -2.03 6.09 0.77
CA ILE A 432 -3.16 6.23 1.69
C ILE A 432 -4.46 6.15 0.90
N ASP A 433 -5.44 5.44 1.43
CA ASP A 433 -6.81 5.45 0.90
C ASP A 433 -7.42 6.84 1.06
N ALA A 434 -7.89 7.46 -0.03
CA ALA A 434 -8.39 8.83 0.03
C ALA A 434 -9.68 8.98 0.85
N GLU A 435 -10.46 7.90 1.02
CA GLU A 435 -11.72 7.90 1.76
C GLU A 435 -11.52 7.53 3.23
N THR A 436 -10.79 6.45 3.51
CA THR A 436 -10.60 5.97 4.89
C THR A 436 -9.45 6.64 5.61
N LEU A 437 -8.53 7.29 4.87
CA LEU A 437 -7.28 7.86 5.39
C LEU A 437 -6.40 6.84 6.11
N GLU A 438 -6.44 5.59 5.65
CA GLU A 438 -5.64 4.49 6.17
C GLU A 438 -4.49 4.15 5.22
N ILE A 439 -3.39 3.67 5.79
CA ILE A 439 -2.20 3.27 5.02
C ILE A 439 -2.50 1.94 4.32
N ILE A 440 -2.27 1.90 3.01
CA ILE A 440 -2.42 0.70 2.19
C ILE A 440 -1.06 0.08 1.89
N GLU A 441 -0.07 0.92 1.59
CA GLU A 441 1.24 0.49 1.11
C GLU A 441 2.33 1.45 1.56
N LEU A 442 3.50 0.89 1.89
CA LEU A 442 4.74 1.61 2.13
C LEU A 442 5.80 1.05 1.20
N ALA A 443 6.60 1.92 0.61
CA ALA A 443 7.73 1.52 -0.22
C ALA A 443 8.96 2.38 0.09
N VAL A 444 10.14 1.78 0.02
CA VAL A 444 11.41 2.48 0.21
C VAL A 444 12.26 2.29 -1.04
N PHE A 445 12.70 3.41 -1.60
CA PHE A 445 13.53 3.46 -2.81
C PHE A 445 14.91 4.04 -2.49
N HIS A 446 15.95 3.53 -3.13
CA HIS A 446 17.26 4.18 -3.08
C HIS A 446 17.29 5.45 -3.93
N GLU A 447 17.79 6.54 -3.36
CA GLU A 447 17.93 7.80 -4.08
C GLU A 447 18.87 7.65 -5.30
N GLY A 448 18.57 8.37 -6.39
CA GLY A 448 19.35 8.37 -7.62
C GLY A 448 19.18 7.15 -8.53
N THR A 449 19.01 5.95 -7.97
CA THR A 449 18.83 4.72 -8.77
C THR A 449 17.36 4.37 -9.00
N ARG A 450 16.45 4.81 -8.13
CA ARG A 450 15.04 4.39 -8.09
C ARG A 450 14.86 2.88 -7.88
N HIS A 451 15.89 2.18 -7.42
CA HIS A 451 15.76 0.78 -7.05
C HIS A 451 14.85 0.67 -5.83
N LEU A 452 13.74 -0.03 -6.00
CA LEU A 452 12.85 -0.41 -4.92
C LEU A 452 13.59 -1.36 -4.00
N GLY A 453 13.78 -0.98 -2.75
CA GLY A 453 14.44 -1.79 -1.73
C GLY A 453 13.42 -2.61 -0.95
N ILE A 454 12.40 -1.95 -0.40
CA ILE A 454 11.41 -2.58 0.49
C ILE A 454 10.00 -2.22 0.05
N THR A 455 9.08 -3.17 0.15
CA THR A 455 7.63 -2.94 0.06
C THR A 455 6.91 -3.56 1.24
N VAL A 456 5.96 -2.84 1.83
CA VAL A 456 5.02 -3.34 2.85
C VAL A 456 3.60 -3.07 2.40
N THR A 457 2.80 -4.13 2.24
CA THR A 457 1.36 -4.00 1.95
C THR A 457 0.55 -4.35 3.20
N ILE A 458 -0.46 -3.54 3.50
CA ILE A 458 -1.27 -3.64 4.71
C ILE A 458 -2.67 -4.14 4.36
N GLN A 459 -3.13 -5.20 5.04
CA GLN A 459 -4.46 -5.76 4.86
C GLN A 459 -5.13 -5.97 6.21
N ARG A 460 -6.32 -5.40 6.41
CA ARG A 460 -7.11 -5.65 7.63
C ARG A 460 -7.77 -7.03 7.62
N THR A 461 -7.92 -7.60 8.81
CA THR A 461 -8.61 -8.87 9.07
C THR A 461 -9.65 -8.70 10.17
N SER A 462 -10.67 -9.55 10.16
CA SER A 462 -11.68 -9.59 11.22
C SER A 462 -11.11 -10.29 12.47
N GLU A 463 -10.65 -9.46 13.42
CA GLU A 463 -10.27 -9.80 14.80
C GLU A 463 -9.29 -10.96 15.03
N ILE A 464 -8.01 -10.61 15.21
CA ILE A 464 -7.04 -11.42 15.96
C ILE A 464 -7.26 -11.10 17.45
N LYS A 465 -7.54 -12.11 18.27
CA LYS A 465 -7.65 -11.96 19.73
C LYS A 465 -6.39 -12.49 20.42
N VAL A 466 -6.06 -11.90 21.57
CA VAL A 466 -4.99 -12.41 22.43
C VAL A 466 -5.46 -13.69 23.11
N ASP A 467 -4.71 -14.78 22.97
CA ASP A 467 -5.01 -16.04 23.66
C ASP A 467 -4.42 -16.02 25.08
N LEU A 468 -5.27 -15.71 26.06
CA LEU A 468 -4.88 -15.65 27.49
C LEU A 468 -4.39 -17.00 28.04
N ALA A 469 -4.91 -18.13 27.54
CA ALA A 469 -4.51 -19.44 28.04
C ALA A 469 -3.04 -19.73 27.65
N ARG A 470 -2.67 -19.35 26.43
CA ARG A 470 -1.29 -19.44 25.94
C ARG A 470 -0.32 -18.59 26.76
N LEU A 471 -0.71 -17.37 27.14
CA LEU A 471 0.13 -16.47 27.93
C LEU A 471 0.29 -16.93 29.39
N SER A 472 -0.75 -17.52 29.97
CA SER A 472 -0.73 -18.04 31.34
C SER A 472 0.32 -19.13 31.52
N ASN A 473 0.52 -19.99 30.50
CA ASN A 473 1.60 -20.98 30.48
C ASN A 473 3.00 -20.34 30.48
N CYS A 474 3.15 -19.14 29.94
CA CYS A 474 4.45 -18.44 29.88
C CYS A 474 4.75 -17.68 31.18
N TYR A 475 3.70 -17.21 31.86
CA TYR A 475 3.80 -16.60 33.18
C TYR A 475 4.17 -17.63 34.27
N GLU A 476 3.72 -18.88 34.12
CA GLU A 476 3.98 -19.95 35.07
C GLU A 476 5.43 -20.50 34.92
N ASN A 477 6.29 -20.21 35.90
CA ASN A 477 7.72 -20.63 35.91
C ASN A 477 7.96 -22.14 36.15
N GLY A 478 7.00 -23.01 35.81
CA GLY A 478 7.11 -24.48 35.95
C GLY A 478 7.16 -25.00 37.40
N GLN A 479 6.98 -24.12 38.40
CA GLN A 479 6.80 -24.53 39.79
C GLN A 479 5.32 -24.69 40.09
N TYR A 480 4.90 -25.96 40.23
CA TYR A 480 3.51 -26.30 40.50
C TYR A 480 3.21 -26.07 41.99
N SER A 481 2.64 -24.91 42.33
CA SER A 481 1.99 -24.77 43.63
C SER A 481 0.75 -25.67 43.69
N ASN A 482 0.61 -26.35 44.82
CA ASN A 482 -0.42 -27.35 45.11
C ASN A 482 -1.74 -26.64 45.44
N ASN A 483 -2.42 -26.08 44.43
CA ASN A 483 -3.52 -25.14 44.65
C ASN A 483 -4.59 -25.17 43.55
N THR A 484 -4.97 -26.36 43.11
CA THR A 484 -6.03 -26.53 42.10
C THR A 484 -7.39 -26.63 42.79
N CYS A 485 -8.37 -25.88 42.33
CA CYS A 485 -9.76 -25.98 42.78
C CYS A 485 -10.60 -26.56 41.64
N VAL A 486 -11.43 -27.55 41.95
CA VAL A 486 -12.40 -28.10 41.01
C VAL A 486 -13.79 -27.73 41.50
N VAL A 487 -14.59 -27.10 40.64
CA VAL A 487 -15.95 -26.65 40.98
C VAL A 487 -16.87 -26.76 39.78
N ASP A 488 -18.10 -27.18 40.00
CA ASP A 488 -19.11 -27.33 38.96
C ASP A 488 -19.79 -25.99 38.66
N LEU A 489 -20.19 -25.78 37.41
CA LEU A 489 -21.07 -24.69 37.03
C LEU A 489 -22.53 -25.07 37.23
N LYS A 490 -23.29 -24.21 37.90
CA LYS A 490 -24.69 -24.47 38.24
C LYS A 490 -25.56 -24.53 36.99
N ASN A 491 -26.17 -25.68 36.73
CA ASN A 491 -27.10 -25.91 35.61
C ASN A 491 -26.52 -25.64 34.21
N LYS A 492 -25.21 -25.87 34.00
CA LYS A 492 -24.54 -25.70 32.70
C LYS A 492 -23.94 -26.99 32.19
N ASN A 493 -23.89 -27.13 30.87
CA ASN A 493 -23.35 -28.30 30.18
C ASN A 493 -22.43 -27.89 29.01
N VAL A 494 -21.89 -28.89 28.31
CA VAL A 494 -20.99 -28.69 27.16
C VAL A 494 -21.67 -27.98 25.98
N THR A 495 -22.99 -28.13 25.82
CA THR A 495 -23.75 -27.42 24.77
C THR A 495 -23.80 -25.91 25.06
N ASP A 496 -23.99 -25.53 26.32
CA ASP A 496 -23.92 -24.12 26.73
C ASP A 496 -22.53 -23.53 26.47
N LEU A 497 -21.46 -24.29 26.77
CA LEU A 497 -20.09 -23.89 26.47
C LEU A 497 -19.86 -23.68 24.97
N LYS A 498 -20.42 -24.53 24.10
CA LYS A 498 -20.31 -24.36 22.63
C LYS A 498 -20.98 -23.08 22.14
N ASN A 499 -22.06 -22.66 22.78
CA ASN A 499 -22.80 -21.46 22.38
C ASN A 499 -22.08 -20.15 22.74
N VAL A 500 -21.28 -20.18 23.81
CA VAL A 500 -20.59 -18.99 24.34
C VAL A 500 -19.12 -18.95 23.95
N GLY A 501 -18.48 -20.11 23.80
CA GLY A 501 -17.07 -20.25 23.48
C GLY A 501 -16.15 -20.27 24.72
N LEU A 502 -15.04 -20.99 24.61
CA LEU A 502 -14.09 -21.19 25.70
C LEU A 502 -13.38 -19.90 26.11
N THR A 503 -12.99 -19.08 25.13
CA THR A 503 -12.26 -17.83 25.36
C THR A 503 -13.08 -16.83 26.16
N ALA A 504 -14.34 -16.60 25.76
CA ALA A 504 -15.24 -15.67 26.46
C ALA A 504 -15.51 -16.11 27.90
N LEU A 505 -15.66 -17.42 28.12
CA LEU A 505 -15.85 -17.96 29.46
C LEU A 505 -14.58 -17.84 30.33
N ASN A 506 -13.40 -18.09 29.78
CA ASN A 506 -12.13 -17.90 30.49
C ASN A 506 -11.92 -16.43 30.88
N GLU A 507 -12.16 -15.50 29.94
CA GLU A 507 -12.12 -14.06 30.21
C GLU A 507 -13.08 -13.66 31.33
N ALA A 508 -14.32 -14.18 31.32
CA ALA A 508 -15.31 -13.90 32.36
C ALA A 508 -14.89 -14.40 33.76
N VAL A 509 -14.24 -15.57 33.85
CA VAL A 509 -13.70 -16.09 35.12
C VAL A 509 -12.60 -15.18 35.66
N VAL A 510 -11.66 -14.81 34.81
CA VAL A 510 -10.56 -13.90 35.15
C VAL A 510 -11.09 -12.54 35.61
N GLU A 511 -12.00 -11.95 34.85
CA GLU A 511 -12.58 -10.65 35.16
C GLU A 511 -13.38 -10.69 36.47
N SER A 512 -14.17 -11.74 36.69
CA SER A 512 -14.95 -11.91 37.92
C SER A 512 -14.06 -12.02 39.16
N ILE A 513 -12.98 -12.80 39.09
CA ILE A 513 -12.01 -12.90 40.20
C ILE A 513 -11.36 -11.54 40.44
N SER A 514 -10.88 -10.88 39.38
CA SER A 514 -10.22 -9.58 39.51
C SER A 514 -11.13 -8.47 40.05
N LYS A 515 -12.43 -8.53 39.75
CA LYS A 515 -13.43 -7.51 40.12
C LYS A 515 -14.02 -7.75 41.51
N ASN A 516 -14.36 -9.00 41.84
CA ASN A 516 -15.15 -9.34 43.02
C ASN A 516 -14.31 -9.88 44.19
N VAL A 517 -13.07 -10.33 43.95
CA VAL A 517 -12.21 -10.92 44.99
C VAL A 517 -11.06 -9.99 45.35
N ALA A 518 -10.12 -9.80 44.43
CA ALA A 518 -8.97 -8.92 44.57
C ALA A 518 -8.34 -8.65 43.20
N PRO A 519 -7.61 -7.55 43.00
CA PRO A 519 -6.88 -7.30 41.76
C PRO A 519 -5.85 -8.42 41.49
N VAL A 520 -5.98 -9.08 40.35
CA VAL A 520 -5.10 -10.18 39.91
C VAL A 520 -4.82 -10.04 38.42
N ILE A 521 -3.55 -10.14 38.02
CA ILE A 521 -3.19 -10.17 36.60
C ILE A 521 -3.81 -11.40 35.91
N PRO A 522 -4.40 -11.25 34.71
CA PRO A 522 -5.07 -12.34 33.99
C PRO A 522 -4.24 -13.62 33.85
N TYR A 523 -2.93 -13.49 33.62
CA TYR A 523 -2.03 -14.62 33.35
C TYR A 523 -1.79 -15.54 34.55
N ARG A 524 -2.17 -15.11 35.76
CA ARG A 524 -2.10 -15.97 36.95
C ARG A 524 -3.23 -16.98 37.03
N ILE A 525 -4.33 -16.76 36.32
CA ILE A 525 -5.53 -17.57 36.46
C ILE A 525 -5.61 -18.55 35.29
N LEU A 526 -5.44 -19.83 35.59
CA LEU A 526 -5.56 -20.93 34.64
C LEU A 526 -6.91 -21.59 34.82
N VAL A 527 -7.64 -21.75 33.73
CA VAL A 527 -8.98 -22.32 33.74
C VAL A 527 -9.05 -23.46 32.73
N PHE A 528 -9.37 -24.65 33.22
CA PHE A 528 -9.62 -25.83 32.40
C PHE A 528 -11.06 -26.28 32.60
N TRP A 529 -11.64 -26.91 31.57
CA TRP A 529 -13.03 -27.33 31.59
C TRP A 529 -13.13 -28.81 31.28
N THR A 530 -13.96 -29.52 32.04
CA THR A 530 -14.23 -30.93 31.85
C THR A 530 -15.74 -31.21 31.98
N GLN A 531 -16.17 -32.33 31.42
CA GLN A 531 -17.53 -32.81 31.59
C GLN A 531 -17.60 -33.75 32.80
N THR A 532 -18.59 -33.56 33.66
CA THR A 532 -18.87 -34.46 34.79
C THR A 532 -19.61 -35.72 34.31
N ALA A 533 -19.64 -36.76 35.14
CA ALA A 533 -20.29 -38.04 34.79
C ALA A 533 -21.81 -37.90 34.55
N ASP A 534 -22.45 -36.92 35.16
CA ASP A 534 -23.87 -36.56 34.97
C ASP A 534 -24.11 -35.57 33.81
N GLY A 535 -23.05 -35.24 33.05
CA GLY A 535 -23.14 -34.40 31.85
C GLY A 535 -23.09 -32.89 32.12
N GLY A 536 -22.88 -32.48 33.37
CA GLY A 536 -22.62 -31.10 33.77
C GLY A 536 -21.23 -30.60 33.36
N LEU A 537 -21.03 -29.29 33.48
CA LEU A 537 -19.77 -28.62 33.18
C LEU A 537 -19.00 -28.32 34.47
N GLN A 538 -17.79 -28.85 34.57
CA GLN A 538 -16.90 -28.64 35.71
C GLN A 538 -15.67 -27.85 35.29
N THR A 539 -15.27 -26.91 36.14
CA THR A 539 -14.04 -26.14 35.95
C THR A 539 -12.95 -26.66 36.88
N MET A 540 -11.72 -26.64 36.39
CA MET A 540 -10.51 -26.73 37.20
C MET A 540 -9.84 -25.36 37.15
N LEU A 541 -9.95 -24.63 38.25
CA LEU A 541 -9.36 -23.32 38.45
C LEU A 541 -8.02 -23.47 39.16
N ARG A 542 -7.00 -22.83 38.63
CA ARG A 542 -5.67 -22.79 39.23
C ARG A 542 -5.13 -21.37 39.23
N ILE A 543 -4.42 -20.99 40.28
CA ILE A 543 -3.85 -19.65 40.43
C ILE A 543 -2.33 -19.79 40.57
N SER A 544 -1.57 -19.30 39.60
CA SER A 544 -0.11 -19.35 39.64
C SER A 544 0.45 -18.42 40.72
N ASP A 545 1.66 -18.75 41.17
CA ASP A 545 2.38 -17.89 42.10
C ASP A 545 2.74 -16.55 41.48
N LYS A 546 2.81 -15.53 42.34
CA LYS A 546 3.22 -14.19 41.95
C LYS A 546 4.61 -14.25 41.33
N THR A 547 4.77 -13.72 40.12
CA THR A 547 6.06 -13.73 39.44
C THR A 547 7.12 -12.93 40.21
N SER A 548 8.38 -13.39 40.11
CA SER A 548 9.54 -12.65 40.59
C SER A 548 10.05 -11.61 39.58
N VAL A 549 9.55 -11.63 38.35
CA VAL A 549 9.91 -10.67 37.30
C VAL A 549 9.19 -9.34 37.58
N PRO A 550 9.89 -8.22 37.83
CA PRO A 550 9.22 -6.95 38.06
C PRO A 550 8.56 -6.45 36.76
N PRO A 551 7.33 -5.90 36.80
CA PRO A 551 6.73 -5.27 35.64
C PRO A 551 7.42 -3.94 35.32
N ALA A 552 7.26 -3.48 34.09
CA ALA A 552 7.58 -2.12 33.74
C ALA A 552 6.69 -1.13 34.49
N ASN A 553 7.17 0.10 34.68
CA ASN A 553 6.38 1.13 35.31
C ASN A 553 5.26 1.58 34.35
N THR A 554 4.03 1.13 34.58
CA THR A 554 2.84 1.49 33.79
C THR A 554 1.83 2.24 34.66
N THR A 555 0.89 2.95 34.03
CA THR A 555 -0.13 3.71 34.76
C THR A 555 -1.28 2.83 35.30
N PHE A 556 -1.36 1.57 34.87
CA PHE A 556 -2.54 0.73 35.08
C PHE A 556 -2.32 -0.40 36.10
N TYR A 557 -1.08 -0.81 36.34
CA TYR A 557 -0.79 -1.98 37.14
C TYR A 557 0.32 -1.74 38.15
N ASN A 558 0.08 -2.17 39.38
CA ASN A 558 1.05 -2.14 40.46
C ASN A 558 1.17 -3.53 41.07
N ILE A 559 2.28 -4.21 40.83
CA ILE A 559 2.52 -5.56 41.34
C ILE A 559 2.45 -5.64 42.87
N THR A 560 2.68 -4.55 43.62
CA THR A 560 2.66 -4.61 45.09
C THR A 560 1.26 -4.78 45.67
N THR A 561 0.21 -4.46 44.92
CA THR A 561 -1.18 -4.69 45.34
C THR A 561 -1.61 -6.14 45.19
N GLU A 562 -0.87 -6.96 44.42
CA GLU A 562 -1.18 -8.37 44.27
C GLU A 562 -0.86 -9.17 45.53
N LEU A 563 -1.88 -9.91 45.97
CA LEU A 563 -1.81 -10.84 47.09
C LEU A 563 -0.98 -12.08 46.75
N ALA A 564 -0.40 -12.66 47.80
CA ALA A 564 0.18 -13.99 47.74
C ALA A 564 -0.90 -15.02 47.41
N THR A 565 -0.50 -16.11 46.76
CA THR A 565 -1.41 -17.15 46.25
C THR A 565 -2.28 -17.77 47.34
N GLU A 566 -1.71 -18.00 48.53
CA GLU A 566 -2.45 -18.57 49.66
C GLU A 566 -3.59 -17.66 50.14
N ASP A 567 -3.32 -16.36 50.29
CA ASP A 567 -4.31 -15.38 50.76
C ASP A 567 -5.38 -15.10 49.70
N LEU A 568 -4.96 -15.03 48.43
CA LEU A 568 -5.87 -14.92 47.31
C LEU A 568 -6.82 -16.12 47.24
N TRP A 569 -6.31 -17.34 47.42
CA TRP A 569 -7.14 -18.54 47.43
C TRP A 569 -8.12 -18.59 48.58
N LYS A 570 -7.74 -18.14 49.78
CA LYS A 570 -8.67 -18.02 50.92
C LYS A 570 -9.86 -17.14 50.55
N LEU A 571 -9.60 -15.99 49.91
CA LEU A 571 -10.64 -15.07 49.46
C LEU A 571 -11.48 -15.65 48.32
N VAL A 572 -10.86 -16.22 47.28
CA VAL A 572 -11.59 -16.85 46.16
C VAL A 572 -12.54 -17.93 46.68
N ASN A 573 -12.04 -18.81 47.55
CA ASN A 573 -12.84 -19.89 48.12
C ASN A 573 -14.02 -19.35 48.92
N GLN A 574 -13.79 -18.33 49.76
CA GLN A 574 -14.85 -17.66 50.51
C GLN A 574 -15.89 -17.01 49.58
N THR A 575 -15.47 -16.32 48.52
CA THR A 575 -16.38 -15.67 47.57
C THR A 575 -17.21 -16.67 46.77
N ILE A 576 -16.63 -17.83 46.41
CA ILE A 576 -17.37 -18.94 45.78
C ILE A 576 -18.40 -19.52 46.76
N PHE A 577 -18.03 -19.77 48.02
CA PHE A 577 -18.95 -20.27 49.05
C PHE A 577 -20.11 -19.31 49.35
N ASP A 578 -19.83 -18.01 49.29
CA ASP A 578 -20.81 -16.95 49.47
C ASP A 578 -21.74 -16.76 48.24
N GLU A 579 -21.54 -17.51 47.14
CA GLU A 579 -22.20 -17.33 45.83
C GLU A 579 -22.06 -15.89 45.27
N LYS A 580 -20.98 -15.18 45.60
CA LYS A 580 -20.71 -13.78 45.21
C LYS A 580 -19.73 -13.63 44.06
N LEU A 581 -19.53 -14.69 43.28
CA LEU A 581 -18.63 -14.70 42.11
C LEU A 581 -19.42 -14.91 40.81
N PRO A 582 -20.21 -13.92 40.36
CA PRO A 582 -20.96 -14.02 39.11
C PRO A 582 -20.02 -13.92 37.91
N LEU A 583 -20.21 -14.79 36.92
CA LEU A 583 -19.49 -14.79 35.66
C LEU A 583 -20.35 -14.10 34.61
N GLU A 584 -20.07 -12.84 34.30
CA GLU A 584 -20.74 -12.11 33.23
C GLU A 584 -20.14 -12.49 31.88
N ILE A 585 -20.86 -13.27 31.07
CA ILE A 585 -20.35 -13.75 29.77
C ILE A 585 -21.14 -13.13 28.62
N LEU A 586 -20.40 -12.67 27.61
CA LEU A 586 -20.97 -12.16 26.36
C LEU A 586 -21.20 -13.32 25.40
N LYS A 587 -22.44 -13.45 24.92
CA LYS A 587 -22.82 -14.40 23.87
C LYS A 587 -22.41 -13.89 22.49
N ASN A 588 -22.38 -14.80 21.51
CA ASN A 588 -22.10 -14.50 20.11
C ASN A 588 -23.09 -13.50 19.48
N ASP A 589 -24.29 -13.32 20.06
CA ASP A 589 -25.31 -12.35 19.64
C ASP A 589 -25.20 -10.99 20.35
N GLY A 590 -24.20 -10.82 21.23
CA GLY A 590 -23.97 -9.61 22.03
C GLY A 590 -24.77 -9.54 23.34
N ALA A 591 -25.62 -10.53 23.64
CA ALA A 591 -26.35 -10.57 24.91
C ALA A 591 -25.43 -11.01 26.07
N LYS A 592 -25.58 -10.38 27.24
CA LYS A 592 -24.89 -10.81 28.47
C LYS A 592 -25.69 -11.88 29.19
N GLU A 593 -25.04 -12.96 29.59
CA GLU A 593 -25.59 -14.00 30.47
C GLU A 593 -24.72 -14.17 31.71
N GLU A 594 -25.34 -14.36 32.87
CA GLU A 594 -24.65 -14.56 34.13
C GLU A 594 -24.61 -16.04 34.50
N TRP A 595 -23.40 -16.58 34.71
CA TRP A 595 -23.19 -17.95 35.18
C TRP A 595 -22.61 -17.94 36.60
N VAL A 596 -22.88 -18.98 37.38
CA VAL A 596 -22.48 -19.04 38.80
C VAL A 596 -21.90 -20.42 39.13
N PHE A 597 -20.84 -20.43 39.93
CA PHE A 597 -20.26 -21.66 40.47
C PHE A 597 -21.16 -22.30 41.52
N ASN A 598 -21.23 -23.63 41.52
CA ASN A 598 -21.94 -24.38 42.53
C ASN A 598 -21.06 -24.54 43.79
N ALA A 599 -21.27 -23.67 44.78
CA ALA A 599 -20.55 -23.67 46.05
C ALA A 599 -20.45 -25.05 46.73
N LYS A 600 -21.44 -25.92 46.55
CA LYS A 600 -21.49 -27.26 47.18
C LYS A 600 -20.57 -28.30 46.50
N SER A 601 -20.04 -27.98 45.33
CA SER A 601 -19.19 -28.88 44.52
C SER A 601 -17.69 -28.56 44.61
N VAL A 602 -17.32 -27.52 45.37
CA VAL A 602 -15.92 -27.07 45.48
C VAL A 602 -15.06 -28.15 46.13
N THR A 603 -13.99 -28.55 45.43
CA THR A 603 -12.97 -29.48 45.93
C THR A 603 -11.58 -28.90 45.70
N LEU A 604 -10.74 -28.86 46.73
CA LEU A 604 -9.38 -28.32 46.69
C LEU A 604 -8.35 -29.44 46.58
N TYR A 605 -7.32 -29.24 45.76
CA TYR A 605 -6.24 -30.17 45.52
C TYR A 605 -4.88 -29.53 45.78
N PRO A 606 -4.04 -30.16 46.63
CA PRO A 606 -4.35 -31.34 47.45
C PRO A 606 -5.41 -30.99 48.50
N SER A 607 -6.19 -31.99 48.90
CA SER A 607 -7.16 -31.83 50.01
C SER A 607 -6.44 -31.17 51.18
N PRO A 608 -7.00 -30.11 51.81
CA PRO A 608 -6.38 -29.49 52.96
C PRO A 608 -6.04 -30.59 53.94
N ASN A 609 -4.75 -30.69 54.28
CA ASN A 609 -4.16 -31.76 55.07
C ASN A 609 -5.16 -32.30 56.10
N THR A 610 -5.86 -33.39 55.75
CA THR A 610 -6.20 -34.33 56.81
C THR A 610 -4.83 -34.79 57.26
N PRO A 611 -4.40 -34.53 58.52
CA PRO A 611 -3.24 -35.22 59.01
C PRO A 611 -3.48 -36.68 58.65
N SER A 612 -2.57 -37.29 57.91
CA SER A 612 -2.57 -38.73 57.74
C SER A 612 -2.23 -39.29 59.12
N ASP A 613 -3.16 -39.19 60.06
CA ASP A 613 -3.21 -40.07 61.20
C ASP A 613 -3.21 -41.43 60.55
N PHE A 614 -2.10 -42.12 60.74
CA PHE A 614 -1.96 -43.51 60.40
C PHE A 614 -3.12 -44.24 61.11
N LEU A 615 -4.23 -44.38 60.39
CA LEU A 615 -5.36 -45.22 60.77
C LEU A 615 -4.77 -46.62 60.77
N GLY A 616 -4.36 -47.07 61.96
CA GLY A 616 -3.52 -48.25 62.12
C GLY A 616 -4.00 -49.45 61.31
N TYR A 617 -3.08 -50.39 61.08
CA TYR A 617 -3.39 -51.64 60.37
C TYR A 617 -4.74 -52.21 60.83
N THR A 618 -5.65 -52.38 59.88
CA THR A 618 -6.95 -52.99 60.17
C THR A 618 -6.73 -54.36 60.82
N GLY A 619 -7.64 -54.79 61.71
CA GLY A 619 -7.52 -56.10 62.36
C GLY A 619 -7.31 -57.27 61.38
N GLY A 620 -7.80 -57.13 60.15
CA GLY A 620 -7.54 -58.06 59.05
C GLY A 620 -6.08 -58.09 58.57
N ALA A 621 -5.42 -56.94 58.47
CA ALA A 621 -4.00 -56.87 58.11
C ALA A 621 -3.09 -57.45 59.21
N MET A 622 -3.42 -57.22 60.47
CA MET A 622 -2.74 -57.84 61.62
C MET A 622 -2.94 -59.37 61.66
N PHE A 623 -4.14 -59.84 61.30
CA PHE A 623 -4.44 -61.28 61.22
C PHE A 623 -3.65 -61.97 60.09
N VAL A 624 -3.59 -61.35 58.90
CA VAL A 624 -2.80 -61.85 57.77
C VAL A 624 -1.31 -61.90 58.13
N LEU A 625 -0.78 -60.86 58.78
CA LEU A 625 0.60 -60.83 59.26
C LEU A 625 0.87 -61.95 60.27
N ALA A 626 -0.06 -62.21 61.20
CA ALA A 626 0.07 -63.31 62.16
C ALA A 626 0.13 -64.69 61.48
N ILE A 627 -0.67 -64.92 60.44
CA ILE A 627 -0.63 -66.15 59.64
C ILE A 627 0.72 -66.29 58.94
N PHE A 628 1.23 -65.22 58.30
CA PHE A 628 2.53 -65.27 57.65
C PHE A 628 3.68 -65.51 58.63
N CYS A 629 3.66 -64.87 59.80
CA CYS A 629 4.64 -65.13 60.87
C CYS A 629 4.58 -66.58 61.36
N LEU A 630 3.39 -67.16 61.50
CA LEU A 630 3.22 -68.56 61.91
C LEU A 630 3.74 -69.51 60.83
N LEU A 631 3.42 -69.27 59.56
CA LEU A 631 3.91 -70.09 58.44
C LEU A 631 5.43 -70.03 58.31
N ILE A 632 6.03 -68.84 58.47
CA ILE A 632 7.48 -68.65 58.46
C ILE A 632 8.11 -69.35 59.67
N GLY A 633 7.53 -69.21 60.87
CA GLY A 633 8.01 -69.86 62.08
C GLY A 633 8.00 -71.40 61.97
N VAL A 634 6.92 -71.98 61.46
CA VAL A 634 6.81 -73.42 61.20
C VAL A 634 7.83 -73.86 60.14
N SER A 635 8.03 -73.07 59.08
CA SER A 635 9.00 -73.38 58.02
C SER A 635 10.44 -73.38 58.53
N ILE A 636 10.81 -72.39 59.36
CA ILE A 636 12.14 -72.32 59.99
C ILE A 636 12.34 -73.48 60.97
N GLY A 637 11.32 -73.80 61.78
CA GLY A 637 11.36 -74.95 62.70
C GLY A 637 11.55 -76.29 61.97
N ALA A 638 10.79 -76.52 60.90
CA ALA A 638 10.91 -77.72 60.07
C ALA A 638 12.28 -77.81 59.39
N ALA A 639 12.80 -76.70 58.85
CA ALA A 639 14.15 -76.65 58.28
C ALA A 639 15.23 -76.94 59.34
N GLY A 640 15.08 -76.41 60.56
CA GLY A 640 15.98 -76.68 61.68
C GLY A 640 16.02 -78.17 62.06
N VAL A 641 14.85 -78.83 62.16
CA VAL A 641 14.76 -80.27 62.44
C VAL A 641 15.34 -81.10 61.29
N PHE A 642 15.09 -80.71 60.04
CA PHE A 642 15.67 -81.39 58.87
C PHE A 642 17.20 -81.29 58.85
N VAL A 643 17.76 -80.12 59.15
CA VAL A 643 19.22 -79.94 59.22
C VAL A 643 19.83 -80.73 60.39
N ALA A 644 19.20 -80.75 61.57
CA ALA A 644 19.68 -81.51 62.72
C ALA A 644 19.68 -83.03 62.47
N THR A 645 18.62 -83.56 61.87
CA THR A 645 18.50 -84.99 61.53
C THR A 645 19.45 -85.38 60.39
N ARG A 646 19.70 -84.51 59.41
CA ARG A 646 20.72 -84.76 58.37
C ARG A 646 22.15 -84.70 58.92
N ARG A 647 22.43 -83.83 59.90
CA ARG A 647 23.74 -83.75 60.57
C ARG A 647 24.06 -85.04 61.34
N GLN A 648 23.07 -85.66 61.98
CA GLN A 648 23.25 -86.97 62.64
C GLN A 648 23.54 -88.11 61.64
N ARG A 649 22.97 -88.06 60.43
CA ARG A 649 23.27 -89.04 59.36
C ARG A 649 24.66 -88.86 58.72
N ILE A 650 25.17 -87.63 58.63
CA ILE A 650 26.51 -87.35 58.07
C ILE A 650 27.60 -87.67 59.12
N SER A 651 27.33 -87.42 60.41
CA SER A 651 28.23 -87.79 61.51
C SER A 651 28.43 -89.30 61.68
N THR A 652 27.47 -90.12 61.25
CA THR A 652 27.57 -91.60 61.30
C THR A 652 28.22 -92.20 60.05
N LEU A 653 28.13 -91.53 58.89
CA LEU A 653 28.88 -91.89 57.67
C LEU A 653 30.37 -91.53 57.72
N ALA A 654 30.73 -90.45 58.44
CA ALA A 654 32.14 -90.06 58.63
C ALA A 654 32.92 -91.02 59.56
N TYR A 655 32.23 -91.88 60.32
CA TYR A 655 32.87 -92.90 61.17
C TYR A 655 33.15 -94.22 60.42
N GLN A 656 32.64 -94.41 59.20
CA GLN A 656 32.84 -95.61 58.37
C GLN A 656 33.87 -95.44 57.24
N VAL A 657 34.56 -94.30 57.15
CA VAL A 657 35.63 -94.04 56.15
C VAL A 657 37.03 -93.97 56.83
N PHE A 658 37.09 -94.16 58.15
CA PHE A 658 38.34 -94.22 58.93
C PHE A 658 38.53 -95.53 59.72
N GLU A 659 37.77 -96.57 59.37
CA GLU A 659 38.23 -97.97 59.42
C GLU A 659 38.60 -98.39 58.00
#